data_AF-A0A091EX25-F1
#
_entry.id   AF-A0A091EX25-F1
#
_cell.length_a   1.000
_cell.length_b   1.000
_cell.length_c   1.000
_cell.angle_alpha   90.00
_cell.angle_beta   90.00
_cell.angle_gamma   90.00
#
_symmetry.space_group_name_H-M   'P 1'
#
loop_
_entity.id
_entity.type
_entity.pdbx_description
1 polymer ?
#
loop_
_entity_poly.entity_id
_entity_poly.type
_entity_poly.pdbx_seq_one_letter_code
_entity_poly.pdbx_strand_id
1 'polypeptide(L)'
;ILPRWQLIEKRMCWHGHAGGGLHTDPKEGLKEIDAKKIIRAMLSYVWPKDRPDLRARVAISLGFLASAKAMNILVPFMFKYAVDNLNQVSGNVLNLGDAPSTVATLATAVLVGYGISRAGAALFNEARNAVFGKVAQNSIRRIAKNVFLHLHNLDLAFHLSRQTGALSKTIDRGTRGISFVLSALVFNLGPTMFEVALVSGILYYKCGAEFALVTLGTLGAYAAFTIGITQWRTKFRIEMNKADNDAGNAAIDSLLNYETVKYFNNEKYEAQRYDEFLKIYEKASLKTTSTLALLNFGQSAIFSVGLTAIMVLASQGILAGSLSVGDLVMVNGLLFQLSLPLNFLGTVYRETRQALIDMNTLFTLLSVDTKIKDKELAPPLQITPQTASIAFDNVHFEYLEGQKVLAGVSFEVPAGKKVAIVGGSGSGKSTIVRLLFRFYEPQKGNIYVAGQNIQDVSLESLRKAIGVVPQDAVLFHNTIYYNLLYGKTGATAEEVYAVARLAGIHEAILRMPNGYNTQVGERGLKLSGGEKQRVAIARAMLKEPHIFLYDEATSSLDSITEENILKAMREMVKHRTSIFIAHRLSTVVDADEIIVLNQGKVAERGRHAELLANPSNLYYEMWHTQSSKVLHSHNHPNWEERNNRTSKEEERKKLEEEIINSVKGCGNCSC
;
A
#
# COMPACT_ATOMS: atom_id res chain seq x y z
N ILE A 1 44.16 21.26 43.11
CA ILE A 1 44.48 20.03 42.36
C ILE A 1 43.34 19.04 42.63
N LEU A 2 42.36 18.98 41.73
CA LEU A 2 41.16 18.14 41.83
C LEU A 2 41.26 17.02 40.78
N PRO A 3 40.98 15.75 41.11
CA PRO A 3 40.93 14.70 40.10
C PRO A 3 39.55 14.66 39.44
N ARG A 4 39.57 14.66 38.10
CA ARG A 4 38.44 14.44 37.18
C ARG A 4 37.79 13.09 37.45
N TRP A 5 36.48 13.09 37.73
CA TRP A 5 35.65 11.90 37.64
C TRP A 5 35.19 11.70 36.18
N GLN A 6 35.37 10.48 35.67
CA GLN A 6 34.94 10.05 34.35
C GLN A 6 33.41 10.04 34.25
N LEU A 7 32.88 10.67 33.20
CA LEU A 7 31.49 10.59 32.79
C LEU A 7 31.19 9.17 32.31
N ILE A 8 30.25 8.50 32.98
CA ILE A 8 29.66 7.23 32.56
C ILE A 8 28.93 7.46 31.22
N GLU A 9 29.28 6.67 30.20
CA GLU A 9 28.58 6.66 28.92
C GLU A 9 27.09 6.36 29.09
N LYS A 10 26.29 7.25 28.52
CA LYS A 10 24.82 7.18 28.48
C LYS A 10 24.42 5.93 27.71
N ARG A 11 23.86 4.92 28.38
CA ARG A 11 23.16 3.81 27.71
C ARG A 11 22.02 4.39 26.88
N MET A 12 22.14 4.35 25.56
CA MET A 12 21.04 4.68 24.66
C MET A 12 20.04 3.53 24.67
N CYS A 13 19.01 3.62 25.50
CA CYS A 13 17.78 2.87 25.31
C CYS A 13 17.10 3.41 24.06
N TRP A 14 17.20 2.66 22.97
CA TRP A 14 16.55 2.97 21.71
C TRP A 14 15.06 2.62 21.81
N HIS A 15 14.21 3.61 22.02
CA HIS A 15 12.79 3.50 21.68
C HIS A 15 12.68 3.67 20.17
N GLY A 16 12.28 2.60 19.48
CA GLY A 16 12.04 2.64 18.05
C GLY A 16 10.98 3.68 17.71
N HIS A 17 11.41 4.82 17.17
CA HIS A 17 10.54 5.64 16.35
C HIS A 17 10.20 4.83 15.10
N ALA A 18 9.13 4.05 15.17
CA ALA A 18 8.45 3.42 14.05
C ALA A 18 7.68 4.47 13.22
N GLY A 19 8.37 5.54 12.82
CA GLY A 19 7.96 6.52 11.82
C GLY A 19 8.94 6.43 10.66
N GLY A 20 8.91 5.32 9.92
CA GLY A 20 9.81 5.10 8.80
C GLY A 20 9.60 6.16 7.72
N GLY A 21 10.48 7.17 7.67
CA GLY A 21 11.01 7.83 6.47
C GLY A 21 10.06 8.11 5.30
N LEU A 22 8.79 8.42 5.56
CA LEU A 22 7.88 9.10 4.62
C LEU A 22 7.60 10.54 5.06
N HIS A 23 8.08 10.92 6.25
CA HIS A 23 8.30 12.31 6.67
C HIS A 23 9.79 12.65 6.52
N THR A 24 10.39 12.33 5.38
CA THR A 24 11.60 13.03 4.96
C THR A 24 11.19 14.46 4.61
N ASP A 25 11.84 15.43 5.23
CA ASP A 25 11.80 16.85 4.86
C ASP A 25 11.80 16.97 3.32
N PRO A 26 10.84 17.67 2.67
CA PRO A 26 10.68 17.71 1.21
C PRO A 26 11.89 18.22 0.41
N LYS A 27 13.03 18.50 1.04
CA LYS A 27 14.24 19.01 0.40
C LYS A 27 15.27 17.94 0.02
N GLU A 28 15.24 16.73 0.59
CA GLU A 28 16.20 15.68 0.23
C GLU A 28 15.51 14.33 0.02
N GLY A 29 15.44 13.88 -1.24
CA GLY A 29 15.15 12.48 -1.56
C GLY A 29 14.06 12.17 -2.59
N LEU A 30 13.52 13.15 -3.32
CA LEU A 30 12.67 12.89 -4.49
C LEU A 30 13.17 13.75 -5.65
N LYS A 31 13.71 13.13 -6.71
CA LYS A 31 13.89 13.83 -7.99
C LYS A 31 12.49 14.27 -8.44
N GLU A 32 12.27 15.57 -8.62
CA GLU A 32 11.02 16.06 -9.22
C GLU A 32 10.87 15.44 -10.61
N ILE A 33 9.98 14.46 -10.75
CA ILE A 33 9.64 13.93 -12.05
C ILE A 33 8.77 15.00 -12.72
N ASP A 34 9.25 15.51 -13.86
CA ASP A 34 8.52 16.47 -14.70
C ASP A 34 7.07 15.99 -14.93
N ALA A 35 6.09 16.82 -14.54
CA ALA A 35 4.66 16.54 -14.68
C ALA A 35 4.29 16.17 -16.13
N LYS A 36 5.02 16.72 -17.11
CA LYS A 36 4.86 16.38 -18.53
C LYS A 36 5.22 14.92 -18.83
N LYS A 37 6.26 14.38 -18.19
CA LYS A 37 6.66 12.97 -18.33
C LYS A 37 5.62 12.05 -17.71
N ILE A 38 5.08 12.40 -16.54
CA ILE A 38 4.00 11.65 -15.88
C ILE A 38 2.78 11.59 -16.80
N ILE A 39 2.30 12.75 -17.27
CA ILE A 39 1.13 12.81 -18.17
C ILE A 39 1.37 12.03 -19.46
N ARG A 40 2.57 12.10 -20.06
CA ARG A 40 2.92 11.33 -21.26
C ARG A 40 2.92 9.82 -21.00
N ALA A 41 3.47 9.37 -19.88
CA ALA A 41 3.43 7.97 -19.47
C ALA A 41 1.99 7.50 -19.29
N MET A 42 1.13 8.30 -18.65
CA MET A 42 -0.28 7.97 -18.45
C MET A 42 -1.07 7.88 -19.75
N LEU A 43 -0.85 8.80 -20.69
CA LEU A 43 -1.50 8.77 -22.00
C LEU A 43 -1.20 7.47 -22.77
N SER A 44 -0.02 6.88 -22.56
CA SER A 44 0.32 5.56 -23.13
C SER A 44 -0.54 4.41 -22.57
N TYR A 45 -0.99 4.54 -21.31
CA TYR A 45 -1.89 3.57 -20.66
C TYR A 45 -3.37 3.78 -21.03
N VAL A 46 -3.76 4.99 -21.42
CA VAL A 46 -5.11 5.31 -21.92
C VAL A 46 -5.26 4.96 -23.40
N TRP A 47 -4.18 5.11 -24.17
CA TRP A 47 -4.10 4.76 -25.59
C TRP A 47 -3.12 3.60 -25.87
N PRO A 48 -3.33 2.40 -25.30
CA PRO A 48 -2.41 1.28 -25.46
C PRO A 48 -2.31 0.83 -26.93
N LYS A 49 -1.10 0.46 -27.38
CA LYS A 49 -0.88 -0.08 -28.74
C LYS A 49 -1.52 -1.43 -28.97
N ASP A 50 -1.59 -2.24 -27.93
CA ASP A 50 -1.95 -3.66 -28.02
C ASP A 50 -3.48 -3.91 -28.01
N ARG A 51 -4.29 -2.86 -27.83
CA ARG A 51 -5.75 -2.95 -27.54
C ARG A 51 -6.57 -1.98 -28.40
N PRO A 52 -6.94 -2.36 -29.64
CA PRO A 52 -7.73 -1.50 -30.52
C PRO A 52 -9.15 -1.24 -29.98
N ASP A 53 -9.69 -2.16 -29.17
CA ASP A 53 -10.98 -2.01 -28.50
C ASP A 53 -11.02 -0.78 -27.57
N LEU A 54 -9.94 -0.52 -26.83
CA LEU A 54 -9.84 0.65 -25.96
C LEU A 54 -9.71 1.94 -26.75
N ARG A 55 -8.95 1.94 -27.84
CA ARG A 55 -8.79 3.10 -28.71
C ARG A 55 -10.11 3.51 -29.34
N ALA A 56 -10.88 2.52 -29.81
CA ALA A 56 -12.23 2.76 -30.33
C ALA A 56 -13.13 3.37 -29.24
N ARG A 57 -13.10 2.87 -28.00
CA ARG A 57 -13.86 3.45 -26.88
C ARG A 57 -13.45 4.88 -26.56
N VAL A 58 -12.15 5.20 -26.60
CA VAL A 58 -11.67 6.58 -26.41
C VAL A 58 -12.18 7.48 -27.55
N ALA A 59 -12.10 7.03 -28.80
CA ALA A 59 -12.62 7.78 -29.95
C ALA A 59 -14.15 7.99 -29.85
N ILE A 60 -14.93 6.97 -29.50
CA ILE A 60 -16.38 7.06 -29.27
C ILE A 60 -16.68 8.03 -28.13
N SER A 61 -15.93 7.97 -27.03
CA SER A 61 -16.06 8.91 -25.91
C SER A 61 -15.80 10.36 -26.35
N LEU A 62 -14.77 10.60 -27.16
CA LEU A 62 -14.50 11.93 -27.70
C LEU A 62 -15.61 12.39 -28.66
N GLY A 63 -16.20 11.47 -29.43
CA GLY A 63 -17.38 11.75 -30.26
C GLY A 63 -18.61 12.15 -29.44
N PHE A 64 -18.90 11.43 -28.36
CA PHE A 64 -19.97 11.81 -27.42
C PHE A 64 -19.70 13.14 -26.72
N LEU A 65 -18.45 13.42 -26.36
CA LEU A 65 -18.06 14.73 -25.81
C LEU A 65 -18.38 15.87 -26.79
N ALA A 66 -17.96 15.73 -28.05
CA ALA A 66 -18.21 16.73 -29.07
C ALA A 66 -19.72 16.93 -29.31
N SER A 67 -20.47 15.83 -29.40
CA SER A 67 -21.92 15.84 -29.59
C SER A 67 -22.65 16.49 -28.41
N ALA A 68 -22.24 16.17 -27.17
CA ALA A 68 -22.80 16.76 -25.96
C ALA A 68 -22.59 18.28 -25.92
N LYS A 69 -21.37 18.74 -26.25
CA LYS A 69 -21.05 20.17 -26.28
C LYS A 69 -21.82 20.90 -27.37
N ALA A 70 -21.86 20.35 -28.59
CA ALA A 70 -22.64 20.92 -29.68
C ALA A 70 -24.12 21.08 -29.31
N MET A 71 -24.75 20.06 -28.72
CA MET A 71 -26.12 20.15 -28.23
C MET A 71 -26.27 21.18 -27.10
N ASN A 72 -25.33 21.24 -26.16
CA ASN A 72 -25.39 22.20 -25.05
C ASN A 72 -25.36 23.66 -25.54
N ILE A 73 -24.56 23.94 -26.56
CA ILE A 73 -24.45 25.27 -27.18
C ILE A 73 -25.72 25.64 -27.96
N LEU A 74 -26.41 24.67 -28.58
CA LEU A 74 -27.66 24.94 -29.31
C LEU A 74 -28.81 25.36 -28.39
N VAL A 75 -28.79 24.95 -27.12
CA VAL A 75 -29.88 25.19 -26.16
C VAL A 75 -30.18 26.70 -25.98
N PRO A 76 -29.20 27.59 -25.72
CA PRO A 76 -29.45 29.04 -25.65
C PRO A 76 -29.95 29.66 -26.97
N PHE A 77 -29.52 29.16 -28.13
CA PHE A 77 -30.02 29.64 -29.43
C PHE A 77 -31.47 29.26 -29.66
N MET A 78 -31.86 28.02 -29.36
CA MET A 78 -33.26 27.60 -29.40
C MET A 78 -34.11 28.48 -28.49
N PHE A 79 -33.62 28.78 -27.29
CA PHE A 79 -34.37 29.65 -26.38
C PHE A 79 -34.49 31.09 -26.90
N LYS A 80 -33.43 31.64 -27.50
CA LYS A 80 -33.48 32.92 -28.21
C LYS A 80 -34.57 32.93 -29.29
N TYR A 81 -34.55 31.96 -30.20
CA TYR A 81 -35.51 31.92 -31.31
C TYR A 81 -36.95 31.76 -30.82
N ALA A 82 -37.18 31.01 -29.74
CA ALA A 82 -38.50 30.93 -29.12
C ALA A 82 -38.97 32.31 -28.62
N VAL A 83 -38.10 33.07 -27.96
CA VAL A 83 -38.40 34.41 -27.44
C VAL A 83 -38.64 35.40 -28.57
N ASP A 84 -37.80 35.40 -29.60
CA ASP A 84 -37.94 36.30 -30.75
C ASP A 84 -39.25 36.05 -31.52
N ASN A 85 -39.61 34.76 -31.75
CA ASN A 85 -40.85 34.39 -32.40
C ASN A 85 -42.09 34.82 -31.60
N LEU A 86 -42.07 34.69 -30.27
CA LEU A 86 -43.16 35.13 -29.40
C LEU A 86 -43.29 36.66 -29.38
N ASN A 87 -42.17 37.39 -29.40
CA ASN A 87 -42.17 38.84 -29.36
C ASN A 87 -42.70 39.45 -30.68
N GLN A 88 -42.47 38.81 -31.83
CA GLN A 88 -43.06 39.23 -33.11
C GLN A 88 -44.59 39.12 -33.14
N VAL A 89 -45.18 38.18 -32.40
CA VAL A 89 -46.65 38.06 -32.28
C VAL A 89 -47.24 39.21 -31.46
N SER A 90 -46.58 39.59 -30.36
CA SER A 90 -47.03 40.70 -29.49
C SER A 90 -46.91 42.08 -30.15
N GLY A 91 -46.03 42.25 -31.16
CA GLY A 91 -45.95 43.48 -31.97
C GLY A 91 -47.03 43.61 -33.06
N ASN A 92 -47.61 42.49 -33.51
CA ASN A 92 -48.58 42.42 -34.62
C ASN A 92 -50.03 42.21 -34.14
N VAL A 93 -50.40 42.69 -32.95
CA VAL A 93 -51.71 42.45 -32.29
C VAL A 93 -52.90 43.16 -32.98
N LEU A 94 -52.74 43.77 -34.16
CA LEU A 94 -53.82 44.48 -34.87
C LEU A 94 -53.99 44.13 -36.36
N ASN A 95 -53.52 42.97 -36.83
CA ASN A 95 -53.92 42.47 -38.16
C ASN A 95 -54.43 41.02 -38.06
N LEU A 96 -55.75 40.89 -37.88
CA LEU A 96 -56.52 39.64 -37.93
C LEU A 96 -56.70 39.18 -39.39
N GLY A 97 -55.63 38.66 -40.00
CA GLY A 97 -55.66 38.04 -41.31
C GLY A 97 -54.59 36.96 -41.41
N ASP A 98 -54.86 35.81 -40.79
CA ASP A 98 -54.05 34.58 -40.75
C ASP A 98 -52.73 34.59 -39.94
N ALA A 99 -52.44 33.44 -39.30
CA ALA A 99 -51.17 33.03 -38.65
C ALA A 99 -50.91 33.14 -37.10
N PRO A 100 -51.89 33.28 -36.17
CA PRO A 100 -51.61 33.08 -34.73
C PRO A 100 -51.22 31.63 -34.39
N SER A 101 -51.85 30.64 -35.05
CA SER A 101 -51.64 29.21 -34.80
C SER A 101 -50.28 28.71 -35.30
N THR A 102 -49.76 29.25 -36.41
CA THR A 102 -48.50 28.80 -37.01
C THR A 102 -47.30 29.26 -36.17
N VAL A 103 -47.32 30.50 -35.68
CA VAL A 103 -46.23 31.03 -34.84
C VAL A 103 -46.25 30.45 -33.43
N ALA A 104 -47.44 30.23 -32.85
CA ALA A 104 -47.57 29.51 -31.59
C ALA A 104 -47.04 28.06 -31.70
N THR A 105 -47.38 27.36 -32.79
CA THR A 105 -46.87 25.99 -33.06
C THR A 105 -45.36 25.98 -33.24
N LEU A 106 -44.77 26.98 -33.92
CA LEU A 106 -43.33 27.11 -34.10
C LEU A 106 -42.61 27.40 -32.76
N ALA A 107 -43.12 28.31 -31.95
CA ALA A 107 -42.55 28.62 -30.64
C ALA A 107 -42.61 27.40 -29.70
N THR A 108 -43.74 26.68 -29.67
CA THR A 108 -43.88 25.43 -28.90
C THR A 108 -42.91 24.36 -29.41
N ALA A 109 -42.77 24.18 -30.73
CA ALA A 109 -41.83 23.22 -31.30
C ALA A 109 -40.37 23.53 -30.93
N VAL A 110 -39.97 24.81 -30.95
CA VAL A 110 -38.62 25.24 -30.54
C VAL A 110 -38.38 25.02 -29.04
N LEU A 111 -39.38 25.25 -28.18
CA LEU A 111 -39.29 24.98 -26.74
C LEU A 111 -39.21 23.48 -26.42
N VAL A 112 -39.95 22.65 -27.14
CA VAL A 112 -39.80 21.18 -27.05
C VAL A 112 -38.40 20.76 -27.52
N GLY A 113 -37.92 21.34 -28.64
CA GLY A 113 -36.56 21.15 -29.13
C GLY A 113 -35.47 21.57 -28.13
N TYR A 114 -35.69 22.66 -27.39
CA TYR A 114 -34.85 23.08 -26.26
C TYR A 114 -34.76 21.98 -25.19
N GLY A 115 -35.90 21.43 -24.77
CA GLY A 115 -35.96 20.36 -23.77
C GLY A 115 -35.23 19.10 -24.23
N ILE A 116 -35.47 18.68 -25.48
CA ILE A 116 -34.81 17.52 -26.09
C ILE A 116 -33.31 17.74 -26.22
N SER A 117 -32.86 18.92 -26.67
CA SER A 117 -31.43 19.23 -26.81
C SER A 117 -30.71 19.25 -25.46
N ARG A 118 -31.36 19.78 -24.42
CA ARG A 118 -30.83 19.78 -23.05
C ARG A 118 -30.73 18.36 -22.49
N ALA A 119 -31.76 17.54 -22.68
CA ALA A 119 -31.76 16.14 -22.28
C ALA A 119 -30.72 15.32 -23.08
N GLY A 120 -30.60 15.56 -24.38
CA GLY A 120 -29.62 14.93 -25.26
C GLY A 120 -28.18 15.28 -24.89
N ALA A 121 -27.89 16.55 -24.56
CA ALA A 121 -26.58 16.95 -24.06
C ALA A 121 -26.21 16.23 -22.76
N ALA A 122 -27.15 16.09 -21.82
CA ALA A 122 -26.96 15.31 -20.60
C ALA A 122 -26.74 13.82 -20.89
N LEU A 123 -27.54 13.23 -21.78
CA LEU A 123 -27.42 11.83 -22.21
C LEU A 123 -26.05 11.55 -22.81
N PHE A 124 -25.56 12.38 -23.72
CA PHE A 124 -24.24 12.20 -24.33
C PHE A 124 -23.10 12.41 -23.34
N ASN A 125 -23.23 13.34 -22.39
CA ASN A 125 -22.25 13.49 -21.30
C ASN A 125 -22.17 12.22 -20.41
N GLU A 126 -23.31 11.63 -20.07
CA GLU A 126 -23.33 10.38 -19.28
C GLU A 126 -22.89 9.16 -20.10
N ALA A 127 -23.28 9.07 -21.38
CA ALA A 127 -22.82 8.02 -22.28
C ALA A 127 -21.30 8.05 -22.44
N ARG A 128 -20.72 9.25 -22.59
CA ARG A 128 -19.27 9.47 -22.56
C ARG A 128 -18.66 8.94 -21.27
N ASN A 129 -19.20 9.31 -20.10
CA ASN A 129 -18.70 8.85 -18.79
C ASN A 129 -18.71 7.31 -18.70
N ALA A 130 -19.80 6.67 -19.11
CA ALA A 130 -19.96 5.23 -19.09
C ALA A 130 -18.97 4.49 -20.02
N VAL A 131 -18.75 5.02 -21.23
CA VAL A 131 -17.80 4.43 -22.19
C VAL A 131 -16.36 4.57 -21.71
N PHE A 132 -15.97 5.76 -21.25
CA PHE A 132 -14.62 6.03 -20.78
C PHE A 132 -14.33 5.38 -19.42
N GLY A 133 -15.33 5.16 -18.56
CA GLY A 133 -15.17 4.48 -17.28
C GLY A 133 -14.50 3.11 -17.42
N LYS A 134 -14.82 2.34 -18.47
CA LYS A 134 -14.15 1.06 -18.77
C LYS A 134 -12.67 1.24 -19.16
N VAL A 135 -12.33 2.33 -19.83
CA VAL A 135 -10.93 2.66 -20.18
C VAL A 135 -10.16 3.01 -18.91
N ALA A 136 -10.68 3.92 -18.09
CA ALA A 136 -10.07 4.36 -16.84
C ALA A 136 -9.82 3.18 -15.88
N GLN A 137 -10.83 2.34 -15.62
CA GLN A 137 -10.70 1.19 -14.73
C GLN A 137 -9.70 0.14 -15.25
N ASN A 138 -9.62 -0.06 -16.57
CA ASN A 138 -8.63 -0.95 -17.15
C ASN A 138 -7.19 -0.43 -16.95
N SER A 139 -6.97 0.87 -17.14
CA SER A 139 -5.68 1.52 -16.88
C SER A 139 -5.27 1.39 -15.41
N ILE A 140 -6.19 1.66 -14.47
CA ILE A 140 -5.95 1.49 -13.01
C ILE A 140 -5.53 0.05 -12.71
N ARG A 141 -6.29 -0.94 -13.18
CA ARG A 141 -6.01 -2.37 -12.96
C ARG A 141 -4.63 -2.77 -13.46
N ARG A 142 -4.25 -2.33 -14.67
CA ARG A 142 -2.94 -2.66 -15.28
C ARG A 142 -1.80 -2.03 -14.50
N ILE A 143 -1.94 -0.77 -14.10
CA ILE A 143 -0.90 -0.05 -13.35
C ILE A 143 -0.76 -0.65 -11.95
N ALA A 144 -1.86 -0.90 -11.23
CA ALA A 144 -1.84 -1.56 -9.92
C ALA A 144 -1.16 -2.93 -9.99
N LYS A 145 -1.47 -3.75 -11.01
CA LYS A 145 -0.82 -5.05 -11.23
C LYS A 145 0.68 -4.90 -11.48
N ASN A 146 1.09 -3.95 -12.34
CA ASN A 146 2.50 -3.74 -12.66
C ASN A 146 3.30 -3.25 -11.44
N VAL A 147 2.73 -2.34 -10.64
CA VAL A 147 3.34 -1.88 -9.38
C VAL A 147 3.46 -3.04 -8.39
N PHE A 148 2.41 -3.85 -8.25
CA PHE A 148 2.42 -5.02 -7.37
C PHE A 148 3.52 -6.02 -7.76
N LEU A 149 3.66 -6.32 -9.07
CA LEU A 149 4.73 -7.18 -9.58
C LEU A 149 6.11 -6.58 -9.33
N HIS A 150 6.28 -5.28 -9.57
CA HIS A 150 7.54 -4.59 -9.31
C HIS A 150 7.94 -4.64 -7.84
N LEU A 151 7.00 -4.42 -6.91
CA LEU A 151 7.24 -4.53 -5.47
C LEU A 151 7.71 -5.92 -5.04
N HIS A 152 7.17 -6.98 -5.63
CA HIS A 152 7.63 -8.35 -5.38
C HIS A 152 9.04 -8.62 -5.91
N ASN A 153 9.51 -7.85 -6.89
CA ASN A 153 10.86 -7.96 -7.44
C ASN A 153 11.90 -7.14 -6.67
N LEU A 154 11.48 -6.25 -5.76
CA LEU A 154 12.39 -5.52 -4.87
C LEU A 154 13.00 -6.46 -3.82
N ASP A 155 14.23 -6.15 -3.40
CA ASP A 155 14.97 -6.95 -2.45
C ASP A 155 14.39 -6.90 -1.01
N LEU A 156 14.79 -7.87 -0.18
CA LEU A 156 14.25 -8.01 1.17
C LEU A 156 14.57 -6.78 2.06
N ALA A 157 15.69 -6.10 1.84
CA ALA A 157 16.05 -4.92 2.62
C ALA A 157 15.06 -3.76 2.39
N PHE A 158 14.57 -3.61 1.16
CA PHE A 158 13.49 -2.68 0.86
C PHE A 158 12.23 -2.99 1.68
N HIS A 159 11.82 -4.26 1.77
CA HIS A 159 10.60 -4.65 2.50
C HIS A 159 10.74 -4.53 4.02
N LEU A 160 11.92 -4.82 4.58
CA LEU A 160 12.16 -4.70 6.02
C LEU A 160 12.29 -3.24 6.49
N SER A 161 12.77 -2.34 5.63
CA SER A 161 12.93 -0.91 5.96
C SER A 161 11.65 -0.09 5.80
N ARG A 162 10.57 -0.67 5.26
CA ARG A 162 9.33 0.04 4.93
C ARG A 162 8.13 -0.57 5.63
N GLN A 163 7.24 0.28 6.11
CA GLN A 163 5.95 -0.14 6.67
C GLN A 163 5.02 -0.58 5.53
N THR A 164 4.59 -1.85 5.54
CA THR A 164 3.72 -2.43 4.52
C THR A 164 2.41 -1.63 4.33
N GLY A 165 1.83 -1.12 5.42
CA GLY A 165 0.63 -0.28 5.37
C GLY A 165 0.85 1.06 4.64
N ALA A 166 2.03 1.66 4.79
CA ALA A 166 2.39 2.88 4.07
C ALA A 166 2.58 2.62 2.57
N LEU A 167 3.22 1.51 2.20
CA LEU A 167 3.35 1.08 0.80
C LEU A 167 1.97 0.84 0.17
N SER A 168 1.08 0.11 0.85
CA SER A 168 -0.29 -0.11 0.37
C SER A 168 -1.04 1.20 0.13
N LYS A 169 -0.94 2.17 1.07
CA LYS A 169 -1.55 3.50 0.90
C LYS A 169 -0.94 4.26 -0.28
N THR A 170 0.37 4.18 -0.51
CA THR A 170 1.04 4.81 -1.66
C THR A 170 0.55 4.24 -2.98
N ILE A 171 0.40 2.91 -3.10
CA ILE A 171 -0.13 2.27 -4.31
C ILE A 171 -1.57 2.73 -4.57
N ASP A 172 -2.41 2.68 -3.54
CA ASP A 172 -3.82 3.02 -3.62
C ASP A 172 -4.04 4.51 -3.95
N ARG A 173 -3.32 5.42 -3.29
CA ARG A 173 -3.33 6.86 -3.59
C ARG A 173 -2.78 7.16 -4.98
N GLY A 174 -1.63 6.59 -5.34
CA GLY A 174 -1.02 6.79 -6.65
C GLY A 174 -1.92 6.34 -7.79
N THR A 175 -2.53 5.15 -7.68
CA THR A 175 -3.44 4.61 -8.70
C THR A 175 -4.75 5.39 -8.80
N ARG A 176 -5.32 5.86 -7.68
CA ARG A 176 -6.47 6.78 -7.70
C ARG A 176 -6.10 8.15 -8.28
N GLY A 177 -4.93 8.67 -7.95
CA GLY A 177 -4.41 9.92 -8.50
C GLY A 177 -4.32 9.85 -10.03
N ILE A 178 -3.88 8.71 -10.56
CA ILE A 178 -3.86 8.47 -12.01
C ILE A 178 -5.24 8.60 -12.63
N SER A 179 -6.22 7.90 -12.05
CA SER A 179 -7.61 7.97 -12.49
C SER A 179 -8.15 9.40 -12.46
N PHE A 180 -7.85 10.12 -11.38
CA PHE A 180 -8.31 11.48 -11.19
C PHE A 180 -7.74 12.43 -12.24
N VAL A 181 -6.43 12.45 -12.48
CA VAL A 181 -5.81 13.36 -13.46
C VAL A 181 -6.32 13.09 -14.87
N LEU A 182 -6.47 11.82 -15.26
CA LEU A 182 -7.04 11.46 -16.57
C LEU A 182 -8.48 11.95 -16.70
N SER A 183 -9.29 11.69 -15.68
CA SER A 183 -10.69 12.11 -15.65
C SER A 183 -10.79 13.64 -15.64
N ALA A 184 -9.97 14.34 -14.86
CA ALA A 184 -9.95 15.79 -14.80
C ALA A 184 -9.57 16.42 -16.15
N LEU A 185 -8.56 15.90 -16.84
CA LEU A 185 -8.13 16.40 -18.15
C LEU A 185 -9.18 16.15 -19.23
N VAL A 186 -9.70 14.92 -19.32
CA VAL A 186 -10.65 14.52 -20.38
C VAL A 186 -12.05 15.03 -20.12
N PHE A 187 -12.48 15.10 -18.84
CA PHE A 187 -13.87 15.39 -18.51
C PHE A 187 -14.17 16.80 -18.06
N ASN A 188 -13.19 17.49 -17.50
CA ASN A 188 -13.40 18.82 -16.93
C ASN A 188 -12.55 19.85 -17.68
N LEU A 189 -11.23 19.83 -17.53
CA LEU A 189 -10.35 20.89 -18.01
C LEU A 189 -10.40 21.05 -19.54
N GLY A 190 -10.23 19.97 -20.30
CA GLY A 190 -10.29 20.00 -21.76
C GLY A 190 -11.63 20.52 -22.29
N PRO A 191 -12.76 19.90 -21.91
CA PRO A 191 -14.09 20.35 -22.31
C PRO A 191 -14.42 21.79 -21.91
N THR A 192 -14.04 22.23 -20.70
CA THR A 192 -14.30 23.60 -20.23
C THR A 192 -13.48 24.61 -21.01
N MET A 193 -12.19 24.34 -21.29
CA MET A 193 -11.38 25.22 -22.13
C MET A 193 -11.95 25.35 -23.54
N PHE A 194 -12.42 24.24 -24.11
CA PHE A 194 -13.09 24.24 -25.42
C PHE A 194 -14.40 25.04 -25.40
N GLU A 195 -15.23 24.86 -24.37
CA GLU A 195 -16.52 25.56 -24.23
C GLU A 195 -16.33 27.07 -24.03
N VAL A 196 -15.35 27.47 -23.21
CA VAL A 196 -14.99 28.89 -23.04
C VAL A 196 -14.53 29.49 -24.37
N ALA A 197 -13.60 28.83 -25.08
CA ALA A 197 -13.11 29.32 -26.37
C ALA A 197 -14.24 29.46 -27.40
N LEU A 198 -15.13 28.47 -27.45
CA LEU A 198 -16.25 28.46 -28.39
C LEU A 198 -17.28 29.54 -28.04
N VAL A 199 -17.71 29.66 -26.78
CA VAL A 199 -18.70 30.68 -26.35
C VAL A 199 -18.14 32.08 -26.56
N SER A 200 -16.89 32.34 -26.17
CA SER A 200 -16.25 33.64 -26.43
C SER A 200 -16.15 33.96 -27.92
N GLY A 201 -15.84 32.96 -28.76
CA GLY A 201 -15.83 33.12 -30.23
C GLY A 201 -17.22 33.43 -30.81
N ILE A 202 -18.27 32.75 -30.32
CA ILE A 202 -19.66 33.03 -30.71
C ILE A 202 -20.06 34.45 -30.34
N LEU A 203 -19.79 34.89 -29.11
CA LEU A 203 -20.12 36.24 -28.64
C LEU A 203 -19.35 37.31 -29.42
N TYR A 204 -18.07 37.07 -29.73
CA TYR A 204 -17.27 37.95 -30.57
C TYR A 204 -17.90 38.15 -31.96
N TYR A 205 -18.31 37.05 -32.61
CA TYR A 205 -18.86 37.10 -33.97
C TYR A 205 -20.29 37.65 -34.02
N LYS A 206 -21.15 37.34 -33.04
CA LYS A 206 -22.57 37.71 -33.05
C LYS A 206 -22.88 39.05 -32.39
N CYS A 207 -22.23 39.37 -31.27
CA CYS A 207 -22.57 40.52 -30.44
C CYS A 207 -21.45 41.58 -30.44
N GLY A 208 -20.25 41.23 -30.92
CA GLY A 208 -19.10 42.12 -31.00
C GLY A 208 -18.04 41.86 -29.93
N ALA A 209 -16.92 42.57 -30.03
CA ALA A 209 -15.74 42.36 -29.19
C ALA A 209 -15.99 42.67 -27.70
N GLU A 210 -16.87 43.61 -27.39
CA GLU A 210 -17.17 44.02 -26.01
C GLU A 210 -17.73 42.86 -25.17
N PHE A 211 -18.66 42.08 -25.73
CA PHE A 211 -19.25 40.91 -25.06
C PHE A 211 -18.22 39.81 -24.80
N ALA A 212 -17.32 39.58 -25.76
CA ALA A 212 -16.24 38.61 -25.61
C ALA A 212 -15.23 39.04 -24.54
N LEU A 213 -14.87 40.32 -24.49
CA LEU A 213 -13.95 40.89 -23.50
C LEU A 213 -14.52 40.83 -22.08
N VAL A 214 -15.79 41.20 -21.88
CA VAL A 214 -16.42 41.10 -20.56
C VAL A 214 -16.54 39.63 -20.12
N THR A 215 -16.86 38.72 -21.03
CA THR A 215 -16.90 37.28 -20.75
C THR A 215 -15.53 36.77 -20.32
N LEU A 216 -14.49 36.99 -21.12
CA LEU A 216 -13.12 36.56 -20.80
C LEU A 216 -12.58 37.23 -19.54
N GLY A 217 -12.89 38.51 -19.32
CA GLY A 217 -12.54 39.24 -18.10
C GLY A 217 -13.20 38.65 -16.86
N THR A 218 -14.50 38.34 -16.93
CA THR A 218 -15.26 37.69 -15.84
C THR A 218 -14.68 36.31 -15.53
N LEU A 219 -14.41 35.50 -16.55
CA LEU A 219 -13.85 34.16 -16.40
C LEU A 219 -12.41 34.20 -15.86
N GLY A 220 -11.59 35.13 -16.34
CA GLY A 220 -10.23 35.36 -15.85
C GLY A 220 -10.23 35.79 -14.37
N ALA A 221 -11.09 36.73 -14.00
CA ALA A 221 -11.27 37.18 -12.62
C ALA A 221 -11.74 36.02 -11.72
N TYR A 222 -12.71 35.22 -12.20
CA TYR A 222 -13.21 34.03 -11.51
C TYR A 222 -12.08 33.02 -11.27
N ALA A 223 -11.30 32.69 -12.30
CA ALA A 223 -10.21 31.73 -12.21
C ALA A 223 -9.10 32.21 -11.26
N ALA A 224 -8.68 33.48 -11.38
CA ALA A 224 -7.67 34.08 -10.53
C ALA A 224 -8.10 34.12 -9.06
N PHE A 225 -9.32 34.57 -8.78
CA PHE A 225 -9.91 34.58 -7.43
C PHE A 225 -10.00 33.15 -6.86
N THR A 226 -10.54 32.22 -7.64
CA THR A 226 -10.72 30.82 -7.22
C THR A 226 -9.39 30.18 -6.87
N ILE A 227 -8.37 30.31 -7.74
CA ILE A 227 -7.05 29.72 -7.52
C ILE A 227 -6.36 30.37 -6.32
N GLY A 228 -6.38 31.71 -6.22
CA GLY A 228 -5.74 32.45 -5.12
C GLY A 228 -6.33 32.10 -3.75
N ILE A 229 -7.66 32.13 -3.62
CA ILE A 229 -8.34 31.75 -2.37
C ILE A 229 -8.16 30.27 -2.07
N THR A 230 -8.21 29.39 -3.09
CA THR A 230 -7.99 27.95 -2.92
C THR A 230 -6.60 27.66 -2.38
N GLN A 231 -5.55 28.30 -2.92
CA GLN A 231 -4.19 28.15 -2.43
C GLN A 231 -4.07 28.62 -0.97
N TRP A 232 -4.60 29.81 -0.65
CA TRP A 232 -4.58 30.33 0.70
C TRP A 232 -5.31 29.44 1.71
N ARG A 233 -6.51 28.94 1.38
CA ARG A 233 -7.31 28.11 2.31
C ARG A 233 -6.82 26.67 2.43
N THR A 234 -5.97 26.20 1.51
CA THR A 234 -5.41 24.84 1.54
C THR A 234 -4.69 24.57 2.87
N LYS A 235 -4.06 25.58 3.49
CA LYS A 235 -3.41 25.45 4.80
C LYS A 235 -4.36 25.04 5.93
N PHE A 236 -5.59 25.56 5.95
CA PHE A 236 -6.58 25.21 6.98
C PHE A 236 -7.08 23.78 6.80
N ARG A 237 -7.16 23.32 5.54
CA ARG A 237 -7.50 21.93 5.26
C ARG A 237 -6.38 20.97 5.63
N ILE A 238 -5.11 21.39 5.49
CA ILE A 238 -3.97 20.60 5.98
C ILE A 238 -3.99 20.49 7.50
N GLU A 239 -4.25 21.60 8.20
CA GLU A 239 -4.41 21.63 9.67
C GLU A 239 -5.55 20.71 10.14
N MET A 240 -6.71 20.78 9.47
CA MET A 240 -7.85 19.90 9.71
C MET A 240 -7.50 18.42 9.49
N ASN A 241 -6.87 18.09 8.36
CA ASN A 241 -6.45 16.71 8.07
C ASN A 241 -5.42 16.20 9.07
N LYS A 242 -4.52 17.06 9.59
CA LYS A 242 -3.56 16.67 10.63
C LYS A 242 -4.30 16.31 11.92
N ALA A 243 -5.21 17.18 12.37
CA ALA A 243 -6.02 16.93 13.56
C ALA A 243 -6.89 15.66 13.43
N ASP A 244 -7.45 15.40 12.24
CA ASP A 244 -8.19 14.16 11.95
C ASP A 244 -7.30 12.91 12.08
N ASN A 245 -6.07 12.96 11.54
CA ASN A 245 -5.13 11.86 11.70
C ASN A 245 -4.69 11.66 13.15
N ASP A 246 -4.43 12.74 13.90
CA ASP A 246 -4.03 12.66 15.31
C ASP A 246 -5.15 12.05 16.17
N ALA A 247 -6.40 12.47 15.94
CA ALA A 247 -7.59 11.88 16.58
C ALA A 247 -7.75 10.40 16.19
N GLY A 248 -7.64 10.07 14.90
CA GLY A 248 -7.72 8.70 14.41
C GLY A 248 -6.63 7.80 14.99
N ASN A 249 -5.40 8.30 15.10
CA ASN A 249 -4.28 7.57 15.71
C ASN A 249 -4.52 7.30 17.19
N ALA A 250 -5.00 8.29 17.96
CA ALA A 250 -5.33 8.11 19.37
C ALA A 250 -6.43 7.04 19.57
N ALA A 251 -7.47 7.06 18.74
CA ALA A 251 -8.52 6.04 18.78
C ALA A 251 -8.00 4.64 18.43
N ILE A 252 -7.17 4.52 17.39
CA ILE A 252 -6.56 3.24 17.00
C ILE A 252 -5.65 2.71 18.11
N ASP A 253 -4.81 3.55 18.71
CA ASP A 253 -3.89 3.17 19.78
C ASP A 253 -4.65 2.65 21.01
N SER A 254 -5.72 3.34 21.42
CA SER A 254 -6.59 2.91 22.51
C SER A 254 -7.27 1.56 22.23
N LEU A 255 -7.77 1.36 21.00
CA LEU A 255 -8.44 0.11 20.61
C LEU A 255 -7.47 -1.08 20.41
N LEU A 256 -6.26 -0.82 19.91
CA LEU A 256 -5.21 -1.85 19.83
C LEU A 256 -4.78 -2.31 21.21
N ASN A 257 -4.72 -1.37 22.16
CA ASN A 257 -4.40 -1.63 23.56
C ASN A 257 -5.66 -1.81 24.43
N TYR A 258 -6.75 -2.31 23.86
CA TYR A 258 -8.03 -2.49 24.56
C TYR A 258 -7.87 -3.25 25.88
N GLU A 259 -7.10 -4.34 25.89
CA GLU A 259 -6.85 -5.13 27.09
C GLU A 259 -6.15 -4.29 28.16
N THR A 260 -5.13 -3.51 27.79
CA THR A 260 -4.44 -2.59 28.71
C THR A 260 -5.40 -1.57 29.28
N VAL A 261 -6.20 -0.89 28.44
CA VAL A 261 -7.18 0.10 28.91
C VAL A 261 -8.16 -0.53 29.91
N LYS A 262 -8.58 -1.78 29.66
CA LYS A 262 -9.46 -2.54 30.56
C LYS A 262 -8.77 -3.05 31.82
N TYR A 263 -7.52 -3.52 31.75
CA TYR A 263 -6.78 -3.96 32.93
C TYR A 263 -6.57 -2.82 33.93
N PHE A 264 -6.49 -1.58 33.43
CA PHE A 264 -6.30 -0.39 34.26
C PHE A 264 -7.58 0.45 34.45
N ASN A 265 -8.75 0.01 33.97
CA ASN A 265 -10.05 0.73 34.07
C ASN A 265 -9.99 2.22 33.64
N ASN A 266 -9.20 2.53 32.61
CA ASN A 266 -8.91 3.89 32.18
C ASN A 266 -9.75 4.37 30.97
N GLU A 267 -10.94 3.79 30.75
CA GLU A 267 -11.77 4.12 29.58
C GLU A 267 -12.18 5.60 29.55
N LYS A 268 -12.49 6.19 30.71
CA LYS A 268 -12.86 7.61 30.81
C LYS A 268 -11.68 8.53 30.48
N TYR A 269 -10.48 8.15 30.88
CA TYR A 269 -9.27 8.89 30.59
C TYR A 269 -8.99 8.90 29.08
N GLU A 270 -9.02 7.71 28.44
CA GLU A 270 -8.83 7.61 27.00
C GLU A 270 -9.94 8.32 26.21
N ALA A 271 -11.19 8.28 26.69
CA ALA A 271 -12.28 9.03 26.09
C ALA A 271 -12.08 10.56 26.16
N GLN A 272 -11.59 11.08 27.28
CA GLN A 272 -11.27 12.51 27.43
C GLN A 272 -10.09 12.92 26.55
N ARG A 273 -9.04 12.11 26.52
CA ARG A 273 -7.88 12.32 25.64
C ARG A 273 -8.31 12.35 24.16
N TYR A 274 -9.20 11.46 23.75
CA TYR A 274 -9.76 11.47 22.39
C TYR A 274 -10.61 12.73 22.12
N ASP A 275 -11.43 13.16 23.07
CA ASP A 275 -12.23 14.40 22.96
C ASP A 275 -11.36 15.67 22.79
N GLU A 276 -10.19 15.73 23.43
CA GLU A 276 -9.23 16.82 23.22
C GLU A 276 -8.75 16.92 21.76
N PHE A 277 -8.45 15.78 21.13
CA PHE A 277 -8.11 15.75 19.70
C PHE A 277 -9.31 16.14 18.82
N LEU A 278 -10.52 15.69 19.17
CA LEU A 278 -11.75 16.03 18.45
C LEU A 278 -12.05 17.53 18.50
N LYS A 279 -11.83 18.22 19.63
CA LYS A 279 -12.00 19.67 19.74
C LYS A 279 -11.08 20.45 18.80
N ILE A 280 -9.83 20.00 18.67
CA ILE A 280 -8.87 20.60 17.72
C ILE A 280 -9.36 20.39 16.28
N TYR A 281 -9.80 19.17 15.96
CA TYR A 281 -10.38 18.85 14.66
C TYR A 281 -11.63 19.70 14.36
N GLU A 282 -12.55 19.83 15.32
CA GLU A 282 -13.77 20.63 15.19
C GLU A 282 -13.45 22.08 14.82
N LYS A 283 -12.55 22.73 15.57
CA LYS A 283 -12.13 24.11 15.31
C LYS A 283 -11.51 24.28 13.92
N ALA A 284 -10.65 23.35 13.51
CA ALA A 284 -10.03 23.37 12.19
C ALA A 284 -11.03 23.08 11.05
N SER A 285 -12.00 22.20 11.29
CA SER A 285 -13.08 21.85 10.37
C SER A 285 -14.03 23.02 10.14
N LEU A 286 -14.46 23.71 11.20
CA LEU A 286 -15.27 24.92 11.11
C LEU A 286 -14.57 26.01 10.29
N LYS A 287 -13.28 26.23 10.52
CA LYS A 287 -12.48 27.18 9.73
C LYS A 287 -12.39 26.78 8.26
N THR A 288 -12.26 25.49 7.97
CA THR A 288 -12.29 24.97 6.60
C THR A 288 -13.65 25.23 5.94
N THR A 289 -14.75 24.99 6.65
CA THR A 289 -16.12 25.24 6.15
C THR A 289 -16.39 26.72 5.92
N SER A 290 -16.06 27.60 6.87
CA SER A 290 -16.27 29.05 6.72
C SER A 290 -15.46 29.65 5.56
N THR A 291 -14.23 29.17 5.33
CA THR A 291 -13.43 29.62 4.17
C THR A 291 -13.97 29.08 2.84
N LEU A 292 -14.69 27.95 2.82
CA LEU A 292 -15.40 27.49 1.64
C LEU A 292 -16.59 28.39 1.32
N ALA A 293 -17.35 28.80 2.35
CA ALA A 293 -18.47 29.72 2.18
C ALA A 293 -18.02 31.06 1.59
N LEU A 294 -16.89 31.61 2.05
CA LEU A 294 -16.29 32.82 1.47
C LEU A 294 -15.92 32.64 -0.01
N LEU A 295 -15.33 31.49 -0.38
CA LEU A 295 -15.00 31.17 -1.77
C LEU A 295 -16.27 31.14 -2.63
N ASN A 296 -17.30 30.41 -2.21
CA ASN A 296 -18.56 30.27 -2.95
C ASN A 296 -19.27 31.62 -3.12
N PHE A 297 -19.27 32.45 -2.08
CA PHE A 297 -19.84 33.79 -2.15
C PHE A 297 -19.06 34.67 -3.14
N GLY A 298 -17.73 34.72 -3.05
CA GLY A 298 -16.92 35.51 -3.97
C GLY A 298 -17.04 35.07 -5.43
N GLN A 299 -17.10 33.75 -5.68
CA GLN A 299 -17.39 33.17 -7.00
C GLN A 299 -18.76 33.63 -7.53
N SER A 300 -19.80 33.54 -6.69
CA SER A 300 -21.16 33.96 -7.05
C SER A 300 -21.24 35.47 -7.31
N ALA A 301 -20.53 36.29 -6.52
CA ALA A 301 -20.47 37.74 -6.68
C ALA A 301 -19.78 38.14 -7.99
N ILE A 302 -18.61 37.60 -8.30
CA ILE A 302 -17.88 37.86 -9.55
C ILE A 302 -18.76 37.48 -10.75
N PHE A 303 -19.38 36.31 -10.70
CA PHE A 303 -20.24 35.84 -11.77
C PHE A 303 -21.49 36.71 -11.93
N SER A 304 -22.13 37.12 -10.83
CA SER A 304 -23.30 38.00 -10.85
C SER A 304 -22.97 39.38 -11.43
N VAL A 305 -21.81 39.96 -11.09
CA VAL A 305 -21.33 41.23 -11.65
C VAL A 305 -21.08 41.11 -13.15
N GLY A 306 -20.37 40.06 -13.58
CA GLY A 306 -20.09 39.82 -15.00
C GLY A 306 -21.36 39.58 -15.81
N LEU A 307 -22.29 38.79 -15.27
CA LEU A 307 -23.59 38.55 -15.90
C LEU A 307 -24.41 39.84 -16.01
N THR A 308 -24.48 40.63 -14.94
CA THR A 308 -25.19 41.91 -14.94
C THR A 308 -24.60 42.88 -15.95
N ALA A 309 -23.26 43.00 -16.02
CA ALA A 309 -22.58 43.86 -16.99
C ALA A 309 -22.94 43.46 -18.43
N ILE A 310 -22.91 42.16 -18.72
CA ILE A 310 -23.29 41.62 -20.03
C ILE A 310 -24.76 41.85 -20.35
N MET A 311 -25.67 41.71 -19.38
CA MET A 311 -27.10 42.00 -19.57
C MET A 311 -27.36 43.49 -19.82
N VAL A 312 -26.62 44.40 -19.17
CA VAL A 312 -26.69 45.85 -19.42
C VAL A 312 -26.21 46.18 -20.83
N LEU A 313 -25.08 45.59 -21.27
CA LEU A 313 -24.60 45.76 -22.65
C LEU A 313 -25.60 45.22 -23.68
N ALA A 314 -26.20 44.04 -23.43
CA ALA A 314 -27.23 43.49 -24.29
C ALA A 314 -28.45 44.43 -24.37
N SER A 315 -28.88 44.99 -23.23
CA SER A 315 -29.99 45.95 -23.17
C SER A 315 -29.68 47.23 -23.97
N GLN A 316 -28.48 47.78 -23.86
CA GLN A 316 -28.04 48.93 -24.66
C GLN A 316 -28.02 48.61 -26.16
N GLY A 317 -27.56 47.42 -26.55
CA GLY A 317 -27.62 46.96 -27.94
C GLY A 317 -29.05 46.78 -28.46
N ILE A 318 -29.98 46.35 -27.61
CA ILE A 318 -31.42 46.28 -27.95
C ILE A 318 -31.99 47.68 -28.17
N LEU A 319 -31.68 48.64 -27.28
CA LEU A 319 -32.11 50.04 -27.43
C LEU A 319 -31.52 50.71 -28.68
N ALA A 320 -30.30 50.33 -29.07
CA ALA A 320 -29.66 50.79 -30.30
C ALA A 320 -30.17 50.07 -31.57
N GLY A 321 -31.05 49.07 -31.44
CA GLY A 321 -31.59 48.29 -32.54
C GLY A 321 -30.63 47.28 -33.17
N SER A 322 -29.46 47.04 -32.56
CA SER A 322 -28.46 46.08 -33.06
C SER A 322 -28.67 44.65 -32.57
N LEU A 323 -29.42 44.48 -31.46
CA LEU A 323 -29.71 43.18 -30.83
C LEU A 323 -31.21 42.99 -30.59
N SER A 324 -31.64 41.73 -30.54
CA SER A 324 -33.03 41.33 -30.24
C SER A 324 -33.24 41.04 -28.74
N VAL A 325 -34.49 40.98 -28.29
CA VAL A 325 -34.80 40.56 -26.90
C VAL A 325 -34.36 39.11 -26.65
N GLY A 326 -34.40 38.24 -27.67
CA GLY A 326 -33.86 36.89 -27.58
C GLY A 326 -32.33 36.84 -27.44
N ASP A 327 -31.58 37.83 -27.95
CA ASP A 327 -30.13 37.92 -27.74
C ASP A 327 -29.77 38.07 -26.25
N LEU A 328 -30.55 38.83 -25.49
CA LEU A 328 -30.35 38.95 -24.04
C LEU A 328 -30.47 37.59 -23.34
N VAL A 329 -31.45 36.78 -23.76
CA VAL A 329 -31.65 35.42 -23.23
C VAL A 329 -30.56 34.46 -23.67
N MET A 330 -30.11 34.54 -24.94
CA MET A 330 -28.99 33.76 -25.47
C MET A 330 -27.72 34.00 -24.67
N VAL A 331 -27.35 35.27 -24.50
CA VAL A 331 -26.10 35.66 -23.86
C VAL A 331 -26.11 35.29 -22.38
N ASN A 332 -27.24 35.51 -21.68
CA ASN A 332 -27.43 35.02 -20.31
C ASN A 332 -27.27 33.49 -20.22
N GLY A 333 -27.91 32.75 -21.13
CA GLY A 333 -27.84 31.29 -21.16
C GLY A 333 -26.43 30.76 -21.42
N LEU A 334 -25.72 31.31 -22.41
CA LEU A 334 -24.36 30.93 -22.77
C LEU A 334 -23.38 31.20 -21.62
N LEU A 335 -23.47 32.38 -20.99
CA LEU A 335 -22.61 32.71 -19.86
C LEU A 335 -22.92 31.82 -18.65
N PHE A 336 -24.20 31.63 -18.31
CA PHE A 336 -24.61 30.80 -17.18
C PHE A 336 -24.13 29.35 -17.33
N GLN A 337 -24.16 28.78 -18.53
CA GLN A 337 -23.63 27.43 -18.79
C GLN A 337 -22.15 27.30 -18.44
N LEU A 338 -21.35 28.35 -18.67
CA LEU A 338 -19.92 28.35 -18.31
C LEU A 338 -19.70 28.32 -16.79
N SER A 339 -20.64 28.82 -15.98
CA SER A 339 -20.49 28.84 -14.50
C SER A 339 -20.48 27.45 -13.87
N LEU A 340 -21.26 26.51 -14.42
CA LEU A 340 -21.46 25.18 -13.84
C LEU A 340 -20.17 24.36 -13.74
N PRO A 341 -19.37 24.16 -14.81
CA PRO A 341 -18.11 23.44 -14.71
C PRO A 341 -17.04 24.22 -13.91
N LEU A 342 -17.12 25.55 -13.88
CA LEU A 342 -16.16 26.40 -13.17
C LEU A 342 -16.28 26.30 -11.66
N ASN A 343 -17.48 26.02 -11.11
CA ASN A 343 -17.67 25.78 -9.68
C ASN A 343 -16.80 24.64 -9.14
N PHE A 344 -16.47 23.67 -9.99
CA PHE A 344 -15.59 22.55 -9.62
C PHE A 344 -14.10 22.86 -9.82
N LEU A 345 -13.73 24.00 -10.41
CA LEU A 345 -12.35 24.31 -10.79
C LEU A 345 -11.39 24.31 -9.60
N GLY A 346 -11.80 24.87 -8.46
CA GLY A 346 -10.96 24.88 -7.24
C GLY A 346 -10.65 23.48 -6.72
N THR A 347 -11.66 22.60 -6.71
CA THR A 347 -11.49 21.19 -6.34
C THR A 347 -10.64 20.45 -7.38
N VAL A 348 -10.91 20.62 -8.67
CA VAL A 348 -10.15 19.98 -9.75
C VAL A 348 -8.69 20.40 -9.72
N TYR A 349 -8.39 21.68 -9.50
CA TYR A 349 -7.02 22.18 -9.37
C TYR A 349 -6.28 21.50 -8.21
N ARG A 350 -6.88 21.51 -7.01
CA ARG A 350 -6.26 20.93 -5.82
C ARG A 350 -6.07 19.42 -5.96
N GLU A 351 -7.11 18.70 -6.38
CA GLU A 351 -7.06 17.25 -6.56
C GLU A 351 -6.09 16.84 -7.68
N THR A 352 -6.01 17.61 -8.78
CA THR A 352 -5.00 17.36 -9.83
C THR A 352 -3.59 17.53 -9.29
N ARG A 353 -3.34 18.60 -8.50
CA ARG A 353 -2.04 18.83 -7.86
C ARG A 353 -1.69 17.71 -6.88
N GLN A 354 -2.63 17.30 -6.03
CA GLN A 354 -2.41 16.20 -5.08
C GLN A 354 -2.15 14.89 -5.81
N ALA A 355 -2.96 14.58 -6.83
CA ALA A 355 -2.80 13.39 -7.62
C ALA A 355 -1.44 13.35 -8.34
N LEU A 356 -0.94 14.49 -8.84
CA LEU A 356 0.41 14.59 -9.39
C LEU A 356 1.49 14.25 -8.36
N ILE A 357 1.33 14.68 -7.10
CA ILE A 357 2.25 14.34 -6.00
C ILE A 357 2.18 12.85 -5.68
N ASP A 358 0.98 12.29 -5.50
CA ASP A 358 0.77 10.87 -5.19
C ASP A 358 1.33 9.97 -6.31
N MET A 359 1.15 10.39 -7.56
CA MET A 359 1.76 9.75 -8.72
C MET A 359 3.27 9.86 -8.72
N ASN A 360 3.84 11.01 -8.36
CA ASN A 360 5.29 11.16 -8.28
C ASN A 360 5.88 10.16 -7.27
N THR A 361 5.24 9.98 -6.11
CA THR A 361 5.65 8.95 -5.13
C THR A 361 5.55 7.55 -5.72
N LEU A 362 4.45 7.24 -6.43
CA LEU A 362 4.27 5.93 -7.08
C LEU A 362 5.33 5.67 -8.18
N PHE A 363 5.62 6.67 -9.02
CA PHE A 363 6.63 6.55 -10.07
C PHE A 363 8.04 6.50 -9.53
N THR A 364 8.31 7.21 -8.42
CA THR A 364 9.57 7.08 -7.70
C THR A 364 9.72 5.65 -7.17
N LEU A 365 8.66 5.08 -6.59
CA LEU A 365 8.64 3.68 -6.15
C LEU A 365 8.92 2.71 -7.32
N LEU A 366 8.31 2.94 -8.48
CA LEU A 366 8.58 2.16 -9.71
C LEU A 366 9.97 2.36 -10.30
N SER A 367 10.67 3.44 -9.93
CA SER A 367 12.04 3.72 -10.35
C SER A 367 13.09 3.14 -9.42
N VAL A 368 12.67 2.56 -8.28
CA VAL A 368 13.59 1.87 -7.37
C VAL A 368 14.07 0.61 -8.06
N ASP A 369 15.36 0.55 -8.36
CA ASP A 369 15.98 -0.66 -8.86
C ASP A 369 16.25 -1.63 -7.71
N THR A 370 15.92 -2.91 -7.93
CA THR A 370 16.33 -3.98 -7.00
C THR A 370 17.84 -4.16 -7.04
N LYS A 371 18.47 -4.30 -5.88
CA LYS A 371 19.91 -4.59 -5.79
C LYS A 371 20.23 -6.00 -6.29
N ILE A 372 19.27 -6.92 -6.16
CA ILE A 372 19.45 -8.33 -6.49
C ILE A 372 18.77 -8.60 -7.85
N LYS A 373 19.58 -8.69 -8.91
CA LYS A 373 19.11 -8.95 -10.28
C LYS A 373 19.77 -10.20 -10.85
N ASP A 374 19.04 -10.88 -11.72
CA ASP A 374 19.65 -11.88 -12.59
C ASP A 374 20.61 -11.18 -13.57
N LYS A 375 21.72 -11.86 -13.90
CA LYS A 375 22.56 -11.45 -15.03
C LYS A 375 21.74 -11.58 -16.32
N GLU A 376 22.07 -10.77 -17.32
CA GLU A 376 21.43 -10.89 -18.64
C GLU A 376 21.60 -12.33 -19.16
N LEU A 377 20.49 -12.97 -19.53
CA LEU A 377 20.44 -14.36 -20.01
C LEU A 377 20.98 -15.41 -19.01
N ALA A 378 20.83 -15.19 -17.70
CA ALA A 378 21.25 -16.16 -16.68
C ALA A 378 20.62 -17.55 -16.91
N PRO A 379 21.42 -18.63 -17.04
CA PRO A 379 20.89 -19.98 -17.24
C PRO A 379 20.11 -20.47 -16.01
N PRO A 380 19.18 -21.42 -16.19
CA PRO A 380 18.57 -22.13 -15.07
C PRO A 380 19.60 -23.00 -14.36
N LEU A 381 19.54 -23.02 -13.03
CA LEU A 381 20.37 -23.87 -12.17
C LEU A 381 20.18 -25.35 -12.54
N GLN A 382 21.26 -25.99 -12.92
CA GLN A 382 21.27 -27.44 -13.18
C GLN A 382 21.55 -28.19 -11.88
N ILE A 383 20.53 -28.86 -11.33
CA ILE A 383 20.62 -29.56 -10.06
C ILE A 383 19.88 -30.89 -10.12
N THR A 384 20.49 -31.92 -9.53
CA THR A 384 19.91 -33.23 -9.30
C THR A 384 20.08 -33.59 -7.82
N PRO A 385 19.34 -34.56 -7.27
CA PRO A 385 19.54 -35.00 -5.89
C PRO A 385 20.99 -35.38 -5.58
N GLN A 386 21.73 -35.94 -6.55
CA GLN A 386 23.12 -36.36 -6.40
C GLN A 386 24.13 -35.21 -6.50
N THR A 387 23.76 -34.11 -7.16
CA THR A 387 24.63 -32.94 -7.34
C THR A 387 24.25 -31.77 -6.44
N ALA A 388 23.25 -31.93 -5.57
CA ALA A 388 22.72 -30.87 -4.71
C ALA A 388 23.65 -30.45 -3.55
N SER A 389 24.95 -30.29 -3.79
CA SER A 389 25.90 -29.77 -2.81
C SER A 389 25.77 -28.25 -2.65
N ILE A 390 26.18 -27.73 -1.50
CA ILE A 390 26.22 -26.29 -1.19
C ILE A 390 27.61 -25.96 -0.69
N ALA A 391 28.26 -24.92 -1.22
CA ALA A 391 29.55 -24.47 -0.73
C ALA A 391 29.53 -22.96 -0.48
N PHE A 392 30.00 -22.57 0.70
CA PHE A 392 30.36 -21.20 1.03
C PHE A 392 31.89 -21.10 0.92
N ASP A 393 32.37 -20.12 0.17
CA ASP A 393 33.80 -19.87 -0.03
C ASP A 393 34.17 -18.45 0.37
N ASN A 394 34.80 -18.33 1.54
CA ASN A 394 35.33 -17.11 2.14
C ASN A 394 34.30 -15.98 2.17
N VAL A 395 33.09 -16.28 2.64
CA VAL A 395 31.96 -15.35 2.59
C VAL A 395 32.05 -14.31 3.71
N HIS A 396 32.06 -13.03 3.33
CA HIS A 396 31.96 -11.89 4.25
C HIS A 396 30.64 -11.17 4.02
N PHE A 397 29.93 -10.86 5.11
CA PHE A 397 28.65 -10.19 5.02
C PHE A 397 28.36 -9.23 6.19
N GLU A 398 27.80 -8.07 5.84
CA GLU A 398 27.36 -7.01 6.76
C GLU A 398 25.98 -6.47 6.30
N TYR A 399 25.03 -6.27 7.21
CA TYR A 399 23.73 -5.64 6.85
C TYR A 399 23.84 -4.12 6.71
N LEU A 400 24.59 -3.53 7.63
CA LEU A 400 24.93 -2.11 7.67
C LEU A 400 26.45 -2.03 7.71
N GLU A 401 27.00 -1.04 7.03
CA GLU A 401 28.44 -0.83 6.96
C GLU A 401 29.03 -0.70 8.38
N GLY A 402 30.04 -1.51 8.69
CA GLY A 402 30.70 -1.54 9.98
C GLY A 402 30.14 -2.57 10.96
N GLN A 403 29.00 -3.22 10.66
CA GLN A 403 28.43 -4.29 11.48
C GLN A 403 28.63 -5.66 10.82
N LYS A 404 29.82 -6.22 11.02
CA LYS A 404 30.21 -7.55 10.52
C LYS A 404 29.36 -8.65 11.11
N VAL A 405 28.64 -9.38 10.25
CA VAL A 405 27.84 -10.55 10.63
C VAL A 405 28.53 -11.84 10.24
N LEU A 406 29.08 -11.92 9.02
CA LEU A 406 29.94 -13.02 8.57
C LEU A 406 31.32 -12.48 8.22
N ALA A 407 32.37 -13.15 8.67
CA ALA A 407 33.76 -12.70 8.61
C ALA A 407 34.68 -13.77 8.00
N GLY A 408 34.34 -14.26 6.80
CA GLY A 408 35.11 -15.27 6.07
C GLY A 408 34.65 -16.69 6.37
N VAL A 409 33.34 -16.93 6.25
CA VAL A 409 32.75 -18.26 6.44
C VAL A 409 32.99 -19.10 5.18
N SER A 410 33.65 -20.25 5.35
CA SER A 410 33.87 -21.22 4.27
C SER A 410 33.47 -22.62 4.69
N PHE A 411 32.47 -23.26 4.11
CA PHE A 411 32.11 -24.66 4.43
C PHE A 411 31.40 -25.32 3.25
N GLU A 412 31.32 -26.66 3.27
CA GLU A 412 30.61 -27.43 2.26
C GLU A 412 29.54 -28.30 2.91
N VAL A 413 28.40 -28.45 2.23
CA VAL A 413 27.33 -29.39 2.56
C VAL A 413 27.26 -30.37 1.41
N PRO A 414 27.76 -31.61 1.59
CA PRO A 414 27.76 -32.60 0.52
C PRO A 414 26.33 -32.98 0.10
N ALA A 415 26.17 -33.42 -1.15
CA ALA A 415 24.87 -33.81 -1.66
C ALA A 415 24.26 -34.98 -0.86
N GLY A 416 22.98 -34.88 -0.52
CA GLY A 416 22.26 -35.91 0.22
C GLY A 416 22.60 -36.01 1.71
N LYS A 417 23.47 -35.13 2.24
CA LYS A 417 23.86 -35.12 3.66
C LYS A 417 23.03 -34.14 4.48
N LYS A 418 22.88 -34.47 5.77
CA LYS A 418 22.27 -33.60 6.78
C LYS A 418 23.37 -32.87 7.54
N VAL A 419 23.49 -31.57 7.31
CA VAL A 419 24.46 -30.71 8.02
C VAL A 419 23.72 -29.78 8.96
N ALA A 420 24.17 -29.71 10.21
CA ALA A 420 23.62 -28.80 11.19
C ALA A 420 24.51 -27.56 11.35
N ILE A 421 23.90 -26.40 11.56
CA ILE A 421 24.59 -25.14 11.86
C ILE A 421 24.11 -24.64 13.22
N VAL A 422 25.02 -24.57 14.18
CA VAL A 422 24.74 -24.20 15.57
C VAL A 422 25.63 -23.04 16.02
N GLY A 423 25.28 -22.39 17.12
CA GLY A 423 26.07 -21.30 17.70
C GLY A 423 25.22 -20.32 18.50
N GLY A 424 25.87 -19.44 19.26
CA GLY A 424 25.19 -18.44 20.10
C GLY A 424 24.32 -17.45 19.32
N SER A 425 23.55 -16.62 20.04
CA SER A 425 22.80 -15.52 19.42
C SER A 425 23.77 -14.55 18.72
N GLY A 426 23.38 -14.07 17.53
CA GLY A 426 24.22 -13.17 16.73
C GLY A 426 25.38 -13.84 15.98
N SER A 427 25.52 -15.17 15.99
CA SER A 427 26.62 -15.87 15.30
C SER A 427 26.52 -15.89 13.76
N GLY A 428 25.39 -15.42 13.18
CA GLY A 428 25.18 -15.31 11.74
C GLY A 428 24.39 -16.45 11.08
N LYS A 429 23.78 -17.36 11.86
CA LYS A 429 23.02 -18.54 11.34
C LYS A 429 21.91 -18.15 10.35
N SER A 430 20.99 -17.27 10.73
CA SER A 430 19.88 -16.85 9.85
C SER A 430 20.37 -16.08 8.61
N THR A 431 21.55 -15.45 8.68
CA THR A 431 22.19 -14.80 7.54
C THR A 431 22.61 -15.80 6.47
N ILE A 432 23.07 -17.00 6.85
CA ILE A 432 23.41 -18.07 5.90
C ILE A 432 22.20 -18.45 5.05
N VAL A 433 21.03 -18.65 5.67
CA VAL A 433 19.78 -18.97 4.94
C VAL A 433 19.42 -17.83 3.99
N ARG A 434 19.49 -16.58 4.46
CA ARG A 434 19.16 -15.40 3.65
C ARG A 434 20.10 -15.22 2.46
N LEU A 435 21.39 -15.52 2.62
CA LEU A 435 22.38 -15.47 1.54
C LEU A 435 22.20 -16.63 0.55
N LEU A 436 21.97 -17.84 1.05
CA LEU A 436 21.75 -19.02 0.20
C LEU A 436 20.48 -18.90 -0.65
N PHE A 437 19.42 -18.30 -0.10
CA PHE A 437 18.20 -17.99 -0.85
C PHE A 437 18.32 -16.71 -1.72
N ARG A 438 19.52 -16.10 -1.73
CA ARG A 438 19.88 -14.87 -2.45
C ARG A 438 18.88 -13.74 -2.20
N PHE A 439 18.54 -13.52 -0.93
CA PHE A 439 17.90 -12.27 -0.49
C PHE A 439 18.91 -11.13 -0.34
N TYR A 440 20.16 -11.48 -0.11
CA TYR A 440 21.31 -10.60 -0.10
C TYR A 440 22.44 -11.25 -0.91
N GLU A 441 23.36 -10.44 -1.38
CA GLU A 441 24.61 -10.91 -1.98
C GLU A 441 25.78 -10.69 -1.01
N PRO A 442 26.76 -11.60 -0.99
CA PRO A 442 27.94 -11.43 -0.16
C PRO A 442 28.80 -10.26 -0.64
N GLN A 443 29.37 -9.47 0.27
CA GLN A 443 30.30 -8.40 -0.08
C GLN A 443 31.63 -8.95 -0.60
N LYS A 444 32.07 -10.11 -0.09
CA LYS A 444 33.24 -10.86 -0.55
C LYS A 444 32.98 -12.36 -0.43
N GLY A 445 33.66 -13.14 -1.27
CA GLY A 445 33.48 -14.58 -1.34
C GLY A 445 32.31 -14.98 -2.24
N ASN A 446 32.13 -16.28 -2.41
CA ASN A 446 31.13 -16.85 -3.31
C ASN A 446 30.34 -17.95 -2.63
N ILE A 447 29.12 -18.16 -3.11
CA ILE A 447 28.25 -19.26 -2.67
C ILE A 447 27.90 -20.08 -3.91
N TYR A 448 28.09 -21.39 -3.81
CA TYR A 448 27.86 -22.34 -4.88
C TYR A 448 26.75 -23.31 -4.50
N VAL A 449 25.90 -23.64 -5.47
CA VAL A 449 24.92 -24.72 -5.40
C VAL A 449 25.13 -25.62 -6.60
N ALA A 450 25.32 -26.92 -6.38
CA ALA A 450 25.67 -27.87 -7.44
C ALA A 450 26.90 -27.42 -8.28
N GLY A 451 27.90 -26.87 -7.60
CA GLY A 451 29.12 -26.33 -8.22
C GLY A 451 28.94 -25.03 -9.02
N GLN A 452 27.71 -24.50 -9.15
CA GLN A 452 27.41 -23.27 -9.88
C GLN A 452 27.26 -22.10 -8.89
N ASN A 453 27.88 -20.95 -9.18
CA ASN A 453 27.73 -19.77 -8.35
C ASN A 453 26.28 -19.27 -8.41
N ILE A 454 25.67 -19.00 -7.26
CA ILE A 454 24.28 -18.53 -7.17
C ILE A 454 24.03 -17.17 -7.85
N GLN A 455 25.09 -16.40 -8.11
CA GLN A 455 25.04 -15.13 -8.84
C GLN A 455 25.00 -15.30 -10.36
N ASP A 456 25.37 -16.48 -10.88
CA ASP A 456 25.45 -16.76 -12.32
C ASP A 456 24.20 -17.46 -12.87
N VAL A 457 23.29 -17.91 -12.00
CA VAL A 457 22.05 -18.63 -12.36
C VAL A 457 20.82 -17.76 -12.10
N SER A 458 19.71 -18.10 -12.76
CA SER A 458 18.44 -17.40 -12.54
C SER A 458 17.90 -17.60 -11.12
N LEU A 459 17.44 -16.52 -10.49
CA LEU A 459 16.87 -16.51 -9.14
C LEU A 459 15.64 -17.43 -9.01
N GLU A 460 14.82 -17.52 -10.06
CA GLU A 460 13.64 -18.39 -10.07
C GLU A 460 14.06 -19.86 -9.91
N SER A 461 15.04 -20.32 -10.70
CA SER A 461 15.51 -21.72 -10.66
C SER A 461 16.19 -22.06 -9.32
N LEU A 462 17.04 -21.14 -8.81
CA LEU A 462 17.69 -21.28 -7.50
C LEU A 462 16.65 -21.42 -6.37
N ARG A 463 15.70 -20.50 -6.31
CA ARG A 463 14.66 -20.51 -5.27
C ARG A 463 13.70 -21.67 -5.43
N LYS A 464 13.46 -22.19 -6.64
CA LYS A 464 12.66 -23.40 -6.87
C LYS A 464 13.35 -24.64 -6.30
N ALA A 465 14.68 -24.74 -6.44
CA ALA A 465 15.46 -25.88 -5.95
C ALA A 465 15.56 -25.97 -4.41
N ILE A 466 15.31 -24.87 -3.69
CA ILE A 466 15.47 -24.75 -2.23
C ILE A 466 14.10 -24.62 -1.55
N GLY A 467 13.78 -25.50 -0.60
CA GLY A 467 12.63 -25.33 0.29
C GLY A 467 13.07 -24.87 1.67
N VAL A 468 12.28 -23.97 2.27
CA VAL A 468 12.60 -23.38 3.57
C VAL A 468 11.44 -23.62 4.53
N VAL A 469 11.75 -24.10 5.72
CA VAL A 469 10.86 -24.07 6.88
C VAL A 469 11.37 -22.98 7.82
N PRO A 470 10.73 -21.80 7.84
CA PRO A 470 11.20 -20.67 8.62
C PRO A 470 10.93 -20.86 10.11
N GLN A 471 11.58 -20.03 10.93
CA GLN A 471 11.35 -19.96 12.38
C GLN A 471 9.91 -19.54 12.69
N ASP A 472 9.46 -18.45 12.07
CA ASP A 472 8.10 -17.94 12.21
C ASP A 472 7.26 -18.24 10.96
N ALA A 473 6.43 -19.27 11.06
CA ALA A 473 5.48 -19.62 10.02
C ALA A 473 4.33 -18.60 9.94
N VAL A 474 4.31 -17.80 8.88
CA VAL A 474 3.22 -16.86 8.58
C VAL A 474 2.15 -17.54 7.70
N LEU A 475 0.89 -17.27 8.00
CA LEU A 475 -0.26 -17.73 7.21
C LEU A 475 -0.86 -16.57 6.43
N PHE A 476 -1.26 -16.85 5.19
CA PHE A 476 -2.14 -15.96 4.45
C PHE A 476 -3.51 -15.95 5.12
N HIS A 477 -4.16 -14.79 5.11
CA HIS A 477 -5.54 -14.68 5.52
C HIS A 477 -6.47 -15.31 4.47
N ASN A 478 -6.58 -16.64 4.53
CA ASN A 478 -7.30 -17.49 3.58
C ASN A 478 -7.56 -18.86 4.22
N THR A 479 -8.10 -19.82 3.45
CA THR A 479 -8.33 -21.20 3.88
C THR A 479 -7.04 -21.94 4.22
N ILE A 480 -7.12 -22.97 5.07
CA ILE A 480 -6.00 -23.88 5.32
C ILE A 480 -5.56 -24.56 4.02
N TYR A 481 -6.51 -24.97 3.17
CA TYR A 481 -6.22 -25.54 1.85
C TYR A 481 -5.34 -24.61 1.01
N TYR A 482 -5.73 -23.34 0.88
CA TYR A 482 -4.96 -22.35 0.14
C TYR A 482 -3.55 -22.19 0.72
N ASN A 483 -3.46 -22.14 2.05
CA ASN A 483 -2.18 -22.03 2.74
C ASN A 483 -1.28 -23.24 2.45
N LEU A 484 -1.80 -24.47 2.36
CA LEU A 484 -1.01 -25.65 2.01
C LEU A 484 -0.62 -25.68 0.52
N LEU A 485 -1.61 -25.43 -0.36
CA LEU A 485 -1.43 -25.37 -1.82
C LEU A 485 -0.37 -24.33 -2.25
N TYR A 486 -0.14 -23.30 -1.44
CA TYR A 486 0.87 -22.28 -1.70
C TYR A 486 2.30 -22.83 -1.89
N GLY A 487 2.60 -24.03 -1.38
CA GLY A 487 3.88 -24.70 -1.65
C GLY A 487 4.11 -25.02 -3.13
N LYS A 488 3.04 -25.38 -3.86
CA LYS A 488 3.02 -25.70 -5.29
C LYS A 488 1.60 -25.45 -5.82
N THR A 489 1.38 -24.28 -6.42
CA THR A 489 0.03 -23.81 -6.79
C THR A 489 -0.70 -24.67 -7.82
N GLY A 490 0.03 -25.51 -8.57
CA GLY A 490 -0.53 -26.48 -9.51
C GLY A 490 -0.73 -27.90 -8.95
N ALA A 491 -0.56 -28.10 -7.63
CA ALA A 491 -0.76 -29.41 -7.01
C ALA A 491 -2.24 -29.81 -6.95
N THR A 492 -2.48 -31.11 -7.04
CA THR A 492 -3.79 -31.75 -6.86
C THR A 492 -4.21 -31.74 -5.40
N ALA A 493 -5.51 -31.91 -5.14
CA ALA A 493 -6.03 -31.96 -3.77
C ALA A 493 -5.46 -33.16 -2.99
N GLU A 494 -5.24 -34.29 -3.68
CA GLU A 494 -4.68 -35.51 -3.14
C GLU A 494 -3.23 -35.31 -2.68
N GLU A 495 -2.40 -34.62 -3.47
CA GLU A 495 -1.05 -34.22 -3.07
C GLU A 495 -1.08 -33.35 -1.80
N VAL A 496 -2.00 -32.37 -1.75
CA VAL A 496 -2.17 -31.49 -0.57
C VAL A 496 -2.57 -32.30 0.68
N TYR A 497 -3.46 -33.27 0.55
CA TYR A 497 -3.87 -34.13 1.67
C TYR A 497 -2.78 -35.11 2.09
N ALA A 498 -1.97 -35.60 1.14
CA ALA A 498 -0.83 -36.45 1.43
C ALA A 498 0.22 -35.70 2.26
N VAL A 499 0.63 -34.49 1.84
CA VAL A 499 1.61 -33.70 2.62
C VAL A 499 1.06 -33.26 3.97
N ALA A 500 -0.24 -33.01 4.10
CA ALA A 500 -0.86 -32.68 5.38
C ALA A 500 -0.85 -33.87 6.36
N ARG A 501 -0.99 -35.10 5.85
CA ARG A 501 -0.85 -36.33 6.64
C ARG A 501 0.60 -36.54 7.07
N LEU A 502 1.55 -36.39 6.15
CA LEU A 502 2.98 -36.50 6.45
C LEU A 502 3.45 -35.47 7.47
N ALA A 503 2.94 -34.23 7.39
CA ALA A 503 3.24 -33.18 8.36
C ALA A 503 2.46 -33.33 9.69
N GLY A 504 1.60 -34.35 9.83
CA GLY A 504 0.84 -34.61 11.06
C GLY A 504 -0.23 -33.57 11.39
N ILE A 505 -0.74 -32.82 10.39
CA ILE A 505 -1.77 -31.79 10.60
C ILE A 505 -3.16 -32.19 10.08
N HIS A 506 -3.25 -33.23 9.24
CA HIS A 506 -4.51 -33.67 8.63
C HIS A 506 -5.63 -33.90 9.65
N GLU A 507 -5.38 -34.69 10.70
CA GLU A 507 -6.39 -34.98 11.74
C GLU A 507 -6.84 -33.72 12.50
N ALA A 508 -5.91 -32.80 12.77
CA ALA A 508 -6.24 -31.53 13.41
C ALA A 508 -7.14 -30.68 12.51
N ILE A 509 -6.89 -30.68 11.19
CA ILE A 509 -7.72 -29.98 10.21
C ILE A 509 -9.12 -30.60 10.16
N LEU A 510 -9.24 -31.93 10.12
CA LEU A 510 -10.54 -32.62 10.05
C LEU A 510 -11.42 -32.41 11.28
N ARG A 511 -10.83 -32.15 12.45
CA ARG A 511 -11.56 -31.79 13.67
C ARG A 511 -12.16 -30.38 13.63
N MET A 512 -11.72 -29.53 12.71
CA MET A 512 -12.26 -28.18 12.57
C MET A 512 -13.62 -28.22 11.86
N PRO A 513 -14.59 -27.37 12.23
CA PRO A 513 -15.94 -27.39 11.65
C PRO A 513 -15.99 -27.32 10.12
N ASN A 514 -15.06 -26.58 9.50
CA ASN A 514 -14.99 -26.41 8.04
C ASN A 514 -13.83 -27.17 7.41
N GLY A 515 -13.16 -28.06 8.16
CA GLY A 515 -12.01 -28.82 7.66
C GLY A 515 -10.96 -27.94 6.98
N TYR A 516 -10.57 -28.34 5.78
CA TYR A 516 -9.62 -27.62 4.91
C TYR A 516 -10.09 -26.23 4.46
N ASN A 517 -11.39 -25.96 4.48
CA ASN A 517 -11.98 -24.66 4.14
C ASN A 517 -12.00 -23.68 5.32
N THR A 518 -11.50 -24.08 6.49
CA THR A 518 -11.38 -23.20 7.66
C THR A 518 -10.48 -22.00 7.32
N GLN A 519 -10.99 -20.80 7.57
CA GLN A 519 -10.27 -19.54 7.36
C GLN A 519 -9.26 -19.31 8.50
N VAL A 520 -8.00 -19.07 8.16
CA VAL A 520 -6.90 -18.82 9.11
C VAL A 520 -6.21 -17.48 8.81
N GLY A 521 -5.24 -17.08 9.63
CA GLY A 521 -4.51 -15.80 9.52
C GLY A 521 -4.91 -14.79 10.61
N GLU A 522 -4.52 -13.52 10.47
CA GLU A 522 -4.69 -12.50 11.51
C GLU A 522 -6.15 -12.27 11.95
N ARG A 523 -7.10 -12.37 11.03
CA ARG A 523 -8.55 -12.21 11.28
C ARG A 523 -9.32 -13.53 11.24
N GLY A 524 -8.64 -14.67 11.04
CA GLY A 524 -9.24 -16.00 10.98
C GLY A 524 -9.06 -16.77 12.28
N LEU A 525 -9.34 -18.08 12.24
CA LEU A 525 -9.01 -18.97 13.36
C LEU A 525 -7.49 -18.95 13.58
N LYS A 526 -7.07 -18.71 14.82
CA LYS A 526 -5.67 -18.72 15.20
C LYS A 526 -5.22 -20.16 15.40
N LEU A 527 -4.45 -20.69 14.43
CA LEU A 527 -3.70 -21.92 14.64
C LEU A 527 -2.67 -21.72 15.76
N SER A 528 -2.46 -22.75 16.57
CA SER A 528 -1.35 -22.79 17.54
C SER A 528 -0.01 -22.66 16.82
N GLY A 529 1.05 -22.26 17.55
CA GLY A 529 2.40 -22.13 16.99
C GLY A 529 2.85 -23.41 16.28
N GLY A 530 2.62 -24.57 16.91
CA GLY A 530 2.95 -25.86 16.33
C GLY A 530 2.14 -26.24 15.09
N GLU A 531 0.85 -25.90 15.03
CA GLU A 531 0.04 -26.10 13.83
C GLU A 531 0.51 -25.23 12.67
N LYS A 532 0.83 -23.95 12.91
CA LYS A 532 1.40 -23.07 11.87
C LYS A 532 2.69 -23.65 11.32
N GLN A 533 3.53 -24.19 12.20
CA GLN A 533 4.78 -24.83 11.82
C GLN A 533 4.55 -26.06 10.95
N ARG A 534 3.60 -26.94 11.32
CA ARG A 534 3.20 -28.08 10.48
C ARG A 534 2.68 -27.65 9.11
N VAL A 535 1.95 -26.54 9.00
CA VAL A 535 1.57 -25.97 7.69
C VAL A 535 2.80 -25.55 6.89
N ALA A 536 3.79 -24.89 7.50
CA ALA A 536 5.01 -24.50 6.82
C ALA A 536 5.83 -25.71 6.33
N ILE A 537 5.88 -26.76 7.14
CA ILE A 537 6.51 -28.03 6.79
C ILE A 537 5.81 -28.66 5.58
N ALA A 538 4.49 -28.77 5.62
CA ALA A 538 3.71 -29.30 4.51
C ALA A 538 3.91 -28.50 3.21
N ARG A 539 4.03 -27.16 3.28
CA ARG A 539 4.37 -26.32 2.11
C ARG A 539 5.74 -26.67 1.53
N ALA A 540 6.74 -26.80 2.40
CA ALA A 540 8.09 -27.14 1.97
C ALA A 540 8.14 -28.55 1.36
N MET A 541 7.36 -29.49 1.89
CA MET A 541 7.22 -30.85 1.34
C MET A 541 6.54 -30.82 -0.04
N LEU A 542 5.42 -30.11 -0.18
CA LEU A 542 4.66 -30.02 -1.43
C LEU A 542 5.45 -29.38 -2.57
N LYS A 543 6.39 -28.49 -2.24
CA LYS A 543 7.31 -27.87 -3.19
C LYS A 543 8.32 -28.87 -3.79
N GLU A 544 8.58 -29.98 -3.11
CA GLU A 544 9.52 -31.03 -3.52
C GLU A 544 10.93 -30.54 -3.90
N PRO A 545 11.62 -29.75 -3.04
CA PRO A 545 12.94 -29.20 -3.34
C PRO A 545 14.04 -30.27 -3.27
N HIS A 546 15.17 -30.01 -3.95
CA HIS A 546 16.39 -30.81 -3.83
C HIS A 546 17.18 -30.48 -2.55
N ILE A 547 17.05 -29.25 -2.06
CA ILE A 547 17.71 -28.74 -0.85
C ILE A 547 16.65 -28.30 0.15
N PHE A 548 16.74 -28.77 1.40
CA PHE A 548 15.90 -28.33 2.51
C PHE A 548 16.69 -27.45 3.49
N LEU A 549 16.11 -26.30 3.85
CA LEU A 549 16.62 -25.42 4.90
C LEU A 549 15.61 -25.38 6.05
N TYR A 550 16.07 -25.75 7.23
CA TYR A 550 15.28 -25.68 8.47
C TYR A 550 15.87 -24.59 9.36
N ASP A 551 15.14 -23.49 9.54
CA ASP A 551 15.58 -22.35 10.36
C ASP A 551 14.82 -22.37 11.69
N GLU A 552 15.41 -22.95 12.74
CA GLU A 552 14.83 -23.05 14.10
C GLU A 552 13.39 -23.61 14.13
N ALA A 553 13.11 -24.53 13.23
CA ALA A 553 11.76 -24.95 12.87
C ALA A 553 10.99 -25.70 13.97
N THR A 554 11.58 -26.00 15.12
CA THR A 554 10.94 -26.74 16.23
C THR A 554 10.84 -25.95 17.54
N SER A 555 11.30 -24.69 17.54
CA SER A 555 11.35 -23.85 18.74
C SER A 555 9.99 -23.62 19.43
N SER A 556 8.90 -23.63 18.65
CA SER A 556 7.52 -23.40 19.09
C SER A 556 6.71 -24.69 19.32
N LEU A 557 7.35 -25.86 19.22
CA LEU A 557 6.72 -27.17 19.39
C LEU A 557 6.95 -27.73 20.80
N ASP A 558 5.93 -28.43 21.33
CA ASP A 558 6.10 -29.32 22.48
C ASP A 558 6.95 -30.55 22.09
N SER A 559 7.61 -31.15 23.08
CA SER A 559 8.61 -32.21 22.84
C SER A 559 8.06 -33.45 22.12
N ILE A 560 6.80 -33.84 22.39
CA ILE A 560 6.19 -35.04 21.78
C ILE A 560 5.86 -34.76 20.31
N THR A 561 5.28 -33.61 20.04
CA THR A 561 5.01 -33.16 18.67
C THR A 561 6.30 -32.96 17.88
N GLU A 562 7.33 -32.39 18.51
CA GLU A 562 8.67 -32.21 17.93
C GLU A 562 9.27 -33.55 17.49
N GLU A 563 9.24 -34.58 18.34
CA GLU A 563 9.78 -35.90 18.00
C GLU A 563 9.03 -36.54 16.82
N ASN A 564 7.70 -36.49 16.83
CA ASN A 564 6.88 -37.04 15.74
C ASN A 564 7.16 -36.35 14.40
N ILE A 565 7.29 -35.03 14.41
CA ILE A 565 7.61 -34.25 13.20
C ILE A 565 9.04 -34.55 12.73
N LEU A 566 10.02 -34.57 13.62
CA LEU A 566 11.41 -34.89 13.28
C LEU A 566 11.55 -36.32 12.73
N LYS A 567 10.73 -37.27 13.21
CA LYS A 567 10.67 -38.63 12.67
C LYS A 567 10.11 -38.66 11.25
N ALA A 568 8.96 -38.01 11.01
CA ALA A 568 8.38 -37.90 9.67
C ALA A 568 9.31 -37.17 8.69
N MET A 569 10.04 -36.15 9.17
CA MET A 569 11.04 -35.45 8.37
C MET A 569 12.24 -36.32 8.02
N ARG A 570 12.75 -37.12 8.96
CA ARG A 570 13.91 -37.99 8.72
C ARG A 570 13.70 -38.90 7.50
N GLU A 571 12.51 -39.45 7.34
CA GLU A 571 12.19 -40.30 6.19
C GLU A 571 12.17 -39.51 4.88
N MET A 572 11.64 -38.29 4.89
CA MET A 572 11.53 -37.43 3.71
C MET A 572 12.87 -36.82 3.26
N VAL A 573 13.78 -36.59 4.19
CA VAL A 573 15.10 -35.98 3.92
C VAL A 573 16.18 -37.03 3.64
N LYS A 574 15.88 -38.33 3.80
CA LYS A 574 16.82 -39.46 3.72
C LYS A 574 17.68 -39.54 2.44
N HIS A 575 17.33 -38.81 1.38
CA HIS A 575 18.07 -38.72 0.12
C HIS A 575 18.19 -37.30 -0.44
N ARG A 576 18.06 -36.28 0.42
CA ARG A 576 18.09 -34.87 0.02
C ARG A 576 19.07 -34.10 0.89
N THR A 577 19.74 -33.14 0.29
CA THR A 577 20.65 -32.25 1.02
C THR A 577 19.85 -31.39 1.98
N SER A 578 20.29 -31.31 3.23
CA SER A 578 19.58 -30.51 4.23
C SER A 578 20.51 -29.75 5.16
N ILE A 579 20.13 -28.51 5.43
CA ILE A 579 20.76 -27.65 6.43
C ILE A 579 19.78 -27.45 7.58
N PHE A 580 20.21 -27.80 8.79
CA PHE A 580 19.44 -27.61 10.02
C PHE A 580 20.09 -26.55 10.89
N ILE A 581 19.45 -25.38 11.01
CA ILE A 581 19.81 -24.38 12.00
C ILE A 581 19.01 -24.68 13.27
N ALA A 582 19.73 -24.99 14.34
CA ALA A 582 19.12 -25.37 15.60
C ALA A 582 19.57 -24.48 16.75
N HIS A 583 18.60 -24.07 17.56
CA HIS A 583 18.84 -23.54 18.88
C HIS A 583 18.89 -24.66 19.94
N ARG A 584 18.10 -25.73 19.77
CA ARG A 584 18.12 -26.93 20.63
C ARG A 584 19.08 -27.96 20.04
N LEU A 585 20.20 -28.19 20.71
CA LEU A 585 21.24 -29.09 20.18
C LEU A 585 20.77 -30.55 20.08
N SER A 586 19.79 -30.96 20.88
CA SER A 586 19.19 -32.31 20.84
C SER A 586 18.59 -32.66 19.48
N THR A 587 18.17 -31.66 18.69
CA THR A 587 17.51 -31.84 17.39
C THR A 587 18.48 -32.13 16.24
N VAL A 588 19.79 -31.97 16.49
CA VAL A 588 20.85 -32.09 15.47
C VAL A 588 21.90 -33.15 15.81
N VAL A 589 21.65 -33.97 16.83
CA VAL A 589 22.55 -35.06 17.25
C VAL A 589 22.77 -36.08 16.13
N ASP A 590 21.76 -36.31 15.30
CA ASP A 590 21.76 -37.23 14.17
C ASP A 590 22.27 -36.61 12.85
N ALA A 591 22.84 -35.40 12.89
CA ALA A 591 23.45 -34.79 11.70
C ALA A 591 24.74 -35.53 11.28
N ASP A 592 24.95 -35.63 9.97
CA ASP A 592 26.19 -36.20 9.41
C ASP A 592 27.42 -35.35 9.76
N GLU A 593 27.22 -34.03 9.87
CA GLU A 593 28.21 -33.04 10.29
C GLU A 593 27.53 -31.87 11.01
N ILE A 594 28.18 -31.34 12.04
CA ILE A 594 27.75 -30.16 12.79
C ILE A 594 28.80 -29.07 12.61
N ILE A 595 28.36 -27.90 12.15
CA ILE A 595 29.16 -26.70 11.99
C ILE A 595 28.81 -25.73 13.11
N VAL A 596 29.81 -25.36 13.91
CA VAL A 596 29.66 -24.40 15.00
C VAL A 596 30.13 -23.03 14.54
N LEU A 597 29.21 -22.06 14.53
CA LEU A 597 29.50 -20.66 14.23
C LEU A 597 29.74 -19.86 15.51
N ASN A 598 30.82 -19.11 15.51
CA ASN A 598 31.13 -18.14 16.54
C ASN A 598 31.59 -16.83 15.90
N GLN A 599 30.97 -15.71 16.29
CA GLN A 599 31.32 -14.36 15.83
C GLN A 599 31.50 -14.25 14.29
N GLY A 600 30.59 -14.88 13.53
CA GLY A 600 30.62 -14.83 12.08
C GLY A 600 31.72 -15.66 11.42
N LYS A 601 32.35 -16.59 12.14
CA LYS A 601 33.33 -17.55 11.60
C LYS A 601 32.95 -18.97 11.98
N VAL A 602 33.47 -19.93 11.23
CA VAL A 602 33.35 -21.34 11.59
C VAL A 602 34.41 -21.68 12.62
N ALA A 603 33.99 -21.98 13.84
CA ALA A 603 34.87 -22.30 14.96
C ALA A 603 35.23 -23.79 14.97
N GLU A 604 34.23 -24.66 14.82
CA GLU A 604 34.39 -26.11 14.94
C GLU A 604 33.55 -26.84 13.88
N ARG A 605 34.00 -28.04 13.51
CA ARG A 605 33.27 -28.98 12.67
C ARG A 605 33.52 -30.41 13.11
N GLY A 606 32.49 -31.24 13.03
CA GLY A 606 32.60 -32.66 13.29
C GLY A 606 31.25 -33.27 13.59
N ARG A 607 31.24 -34.56 13.93
CA ARG A 607 30.04 -35.24 14.41
C ARG A 607 29.77 -34.93 15.87
N HIS A 608 28.55 -35.14 16.33
CA HIS A 608 28.16 -34.93 17.73
C HIS A 608 29.13 -35.58 18.72
N ALA A 609 29.46 -36.86 18.53
CA ALA A 609 30.36 -37.60 19.42
C ALA A 609 31.80 -37.03 19.41
N GLU A 610 32.29 -36.58 18.25
CA GLU A 610 33.64 -36.01 18.09
C GLU A 610 33.73 -34.65 18.76
N LEU A 611 32.71 -33.80 18.57
CA LEU A 611 32.65 -32.47 19.16
C LEU A 611 32.48 -32.52 20.69
N LEU A 612 31.81 -33.53 21.22
CA LEU A 612 31.63 -33.73 22.66
C LEU A 612 32.85 -34.38 23.34
N ALA A 613 33.70 -35.08 22.59
CA ALA A 613 34.88 -35.75 23.15
C ALA A 613 35.94 -34.77 23.68
N ASN A 614 35.94 -33.52 23.21
CA ASN A 614 36.89 -32.50 23.66
C ASN A 614 36.20 -31.43 24.54
N PRO A 615 36.50 -31.37 25.85
CA PRO A 615 35.91 -30.40 26.77
C PRO A 615 36.23 -28.93 26.44
N SER A 616 37.26 -28.65 25.64
CA SER A 616 37.59 -27.28 25.23
C SER A 616 36.72 -26.74 24.09
N ASN A 617 35.88 -27.58 23.49
CA ASN A 617 35.04 -27.17 22.37
C ASN A 617 33.85 -26.32 22.85
N LEU A 618 33.52 -25.28 22.10
CA LEU A 618 32.32 -24.47 22.28
C LEU A 618 31.05 -25.33 22.16
N TYR A 619 31.04 -26.33 21.28
CA TYR A 619 29.94 -27.29 21.22
C TYR A 619 29.70 -28.01 22.55
N TYR A 620 30.76 -28.47 23.21
CA TYR A 620 30.68 -29.15 24.51
C TYR A 620 30.07 -28.22 25.56
N GLU A 621 30.54 -26.98 25.65
CA GLU A 621 30.01 -25.98 26.59
C GLU A 621 28.52 -25.68 26.33
N MET A 622 28.13 -25.47 25.08
CA MET A 622 26.73 -25.24 24.71
C MET A 622 25.85 -26.46 25.05
N TRP A 623 26.34 -27.67 24.79
CA TRP A 623 25.63 -28.91 25.10
C TRP A 623 25.37 -29.05 26.60
N HIS A 624 26.41 -28.91 27.42
CA HIS A 624 26.29 -29.03 28.88
C HIS A 624 25.39 -27.95 29.48
N THR A 625 25.44 -26.73 28.94
CA THR A 625 24.58 -25.62 29.37
C THR A 625 23.11 -25.89 29.06
N GLN A 626 22.79 -26.53 27.93
CA GLN A 626 21.42 -26.91 27.59
C GLN A 626 20.96 -28.14 28.38
N SER A 627 21.82 -29.16 28.55
CA SER A 627 21.45 -30.38 29.29
C SER A 627 21.27 -30.14 30.79
N SER A 628 22.07 -29.26 31.40
CA SER A 628 21.96 -28.95 32.83
C SER A 628 20.64 -28.21 33.15
N LYS A 629 20.18 -27.33 32.26
CA LYS A 629 18.86 -26.69 32.37
C LYS A 629 17.70 -27.71 32.29
N VAL A 630 17.85 -28.78 31.51
CA VAL A 630 16.85 -29.86 31.42
C VAL A 630 16.89 -30.79 32.64
N LEU A 631 18.08 -31.10 33.17
CA LEU A 631 18.24 -31.94 34.35
C LEU A 631 17.77 -31.25 35.64
N HIS A 632 17.96 -29.93 35.77
CA HIS A 632 17.41 -29.17 36.89
C HIS A 632 15.87 -29.03 36.85
N SER A 633 15.22 -29.20 35.69
CA SER A 633 13.75 -29.22 35.61
C SER A 633 13.13 -30.58 35.97
N HIS A 634 13.91 -31.68 35.88
CA HIS A 634 13.39 -33.04 36.11
C HIS A 634 13.71 -33.64 37.50
N ASN A 635 14.59 -33.04 38.30
CA ASN A 635 15.03 -33.60 39.59
C ASN A 635 14.22 -33.16 40.83
N HIS A 636 12.99 -32.67 40.67
CA HIS A 636 12.07 -32.45 41.80
C HIS A 636 10.82 -33.33 41.69
N PRO A 637 10.74 -34.46 42.42
CA PRO A 637 9.53 -35.29 42.47
C PRO A 637 8.40 -34.67 43.32
N ASN A 638 8.33 -33.34 43.45
CA ASN A 638 7.30 -32.66 44.26
C ASN A 638 6.89 -31.27 43.74
N TRP A 639 7.06 -31.01 42.44
CA TRP A 639 6.89 -29.68 41.85
C TRP A 639 5.42 -29.28 41.56
N GLU A 640 4.49 -30.24 41.45
CA GLU A 640 3.08 -29.93 41.14
C GLU A 640 2.28 -29.42 42.37
N GLU A 641 2.60 -29.85 43.59
CA GLU A 641 1.87 -29.40 44.79
C GLU A 641 2.48 -28.16 45.47
N ARG A 642 3.80 -27.96 45.36
CA ARG A 642 4.47 -26.85 46.06
C ARG A 642 4.34 -25.54 45.30
N ASN A 643 4.50 -25.54 43.97
CA ASN A 643 4.45 -24.32 43.16
C ASN A 643 3.07 -23.65 43.09
N ASN A 644 1.99 -24.42 43.18
CA ASN A 644 0.65 -23.84 43.16
C ASN A 644 0.29 -23.07 44.44
N ARG A 645 1.00 -23.35 45.55
CA ARG A 645 0.85 -22.62 46.82
C ARG A 645 1.90 -21.52 46.99
N THR A 646 3.17 -21.78 46.68
CA THR A 646 4.22 -20.76 46.83
C THR A 646 4.19 -19.69 45.74
N SER A 647 3.83 -19.99 44.48
CA SER A 647 3.77 -18.93 43.46
C SER A 647 2.62 -17.96 43.71
N LYS A 648 1.46 -18.44 44.17
CA LYS A 648 0.32 -17.57 44.50
C LYS A 648 0.57 -16.72 45.74
N GLU A 649 1.30 -17.24 46.72
CA GLU A 649 1.61 -16.50 47.96
C GLU A 649 2.77 -15.51 47.77
N GLU A 650 3.75 -15.84 46.91
CA GLU A 650 4.81 -14.91 46.48
C GLU A 650 4.31 -13.85 45.48
N GLU A 651 3.40 -14.19 44.55
CA GLU A 651 2.74 -13.21 43.69
C GLU A 651 1.84 -12.29 44.50
N ARG A 652 1.12 -12.80 45.51
CA ARG A 652 0.31 -11.98 46.42
C ARG A 652 1.17 -11.05 47.28
N LYS A 653 2.33 -11.51 47.77
CA LYS A 653 3.30 -10.66 48.49
C LYS A 653 4.00 -9.64 47.58
N LYS A 654 4.35 -10.00 46.34
CA LYS A 654 4.89 -9.07 45.34
C LYS A 654 3.87 -8.02 44.92
N LEU A 655 2.61 -8.39 44.75
CA LEU A 655 1.51 -7.46 44.52
C LEU A 655 1.28 -6.56 45.74
N GLU A 656 1.32 -7.09 46.96
CA GLU A 656 1.21 -6.27 48.18
C GLU A 656 2.41 -5.31 48.33
N GLU A 657 3.65 -5.73 48.02
CA GLU A 657 4.83 -4.86 48.02
C GLU A 657 4.84 -3.85 46.88
N GLU A 658 4.38 -4.19 45.66
CA GLU A 658 4.23 -3.24 44.55
C GLU A 658 3.13 -2.22 44.83
N ILE A 659 2.01 -2.61 45.44
CA ILE A 659 0.94 -1.69 45.86
C ILE A 659 1.44 -0.77 46.99
N ILE A 660 2.19 -1.28 47.95
CA ILE A 660 2.74 -0.47 49.06
C ILE A 660 3.83 0.49 48.55
N ASN A 661 4.66 0.07 47.59
CA ASN A 661 5.70 0.90 47.00
C ASN A 661 5.17 1.90 45.95
N SER A 662 4.10 1.58 45.23
CA SER A 662 3.43 2.54 44.31
C SER A 662 2.68 3.64 45.06
N VAL A 663 2.31 3.41 46.32
CA VAL A 663 1.66 4.41 47.19
C VAL A 663 2.67 5.36 47.86
N LYS A 664 3.97 5.05 47.88
CA LYS A 664 5.00 5.90 48.52
C LYS A 664 5.91 6.67 47.56
N GLY A 665 5.69 6.59 46.26
CA GLY A 665 6.54 7.20 45.23
C GLY A 665 6.04 8.52 44.64
N CYS A 666 5.37 9.39 45.40
CA CYS A 666 5.12 10.78 44.95
C CYS A 666 5.03 11.74 46.13
N GLY A 667 6.13 11.84 46.88
CA GLY A 667 6.37 12.91 47.84
C GLY A 667 7.66 13.63 47.47
N ASN A 668 7.53 14.92 47.14
CA ASN A 668 8.59 15.89 46.81
C ASN A 668 9.29 15.75 45.45
N CYS A 669 8.86 16.58 44.49
CA CYS A 669 9.78 17.51 43.82
C CYS A 669 9.00 18.71 43.27
N SER A 670 9.31 19.87 43.82
CA SER A 670 8.94 21.22 43.40
C SER A 670 9.85 21.74 42.29
N CYS A 671 9.27 22.56 41.40
CA CYS A 671 9.86 23.38 40.34
C CYS A 671 10.16 22.70 38.99
#